data_AF-A0AAD4RUU2-F1
#
_entry.id   AF-A0AAD4RUU2-F1
#
_cell.length_a   1.000
_cell.length_b   1.000
_cell.length_c   1.000
_cell.angle_alpha   90.00
_cell.angle_beta   90.00
_cell.angle_gamma   90.00
#
_symmetry.space_group_name_H-M   'P 1'
#
loop_
_entity.id
_entity.type
_entity.pdbx_description
1 polymer ?
#
loop_
_entity_poly.entity_id
_entity_poly.type
_entity_poly.pdbx_seq_one_letter_code
_entity_poly.pdbx_strand_id
1 'polypeptide(L)'
;MMAAPVCDGSVSNKRPTRRTVGSKNYDEKLMDELIENHIGSTPRKRNKTMKQMEKETETEAMIALSLGFPIDELLEEEIEAGVVSELEGKEQNDYIVVRNHILVKWRDNVQVWLTKGEIRETVSNEYGKLINSAYDFLLLNGYINFGVSPSIASNIPEASIGSVIIVGSGLSGLAAARQLLAFGFKVVVLEGRKRPGGRVYTEKMGLKDKFAAVDLGGSVITGVHANPLGVLSRQLSVPLHKVRDKCPLYKSDGTSIDEAIDSKVENVFNKLLDKTTESRKIMGESANDISLGSALETIGELYGAIQSPEERQLLDWHLANLEYANAGCLSDLSFAYWDQDDPYEMGGDHCFLPGGNRVLVKALCEKVPICYEKTVHTIRYSNEGVEVVAGDQVFQADMVLCTVPLGVLKKRTIQFVPELPQRKLDAIGRLGFGLLNKVAMVFPHVFWGEDLDTFGYLNEDTRRRGEFFLFYSYHTVSGGPLLIALVAGESAYTFESTNPSVLLHRVMSILRGVFSPKGIDVPNPIQTICTKWGSDPLCLGSYSHVRVGSSGEDYDILAESVGDRLFFAGEATIRQHPATMHGAFLSGLREAACILRATKTDHIKCTQKNVGPSNELLVGLFSKPDLEYGNFSYIFDPSEKDPKSMGIMRVTIGKPNNPQQEFDVTHQSEKLPLPLYSMLTRAQEQQIQLMAGEDESKLKSLHRHLGLKLMGPSGLGSLGNSLAGRIANARRGRGRYRQPKAV
;
A
#
# COMPACT_ATOMS: atom_id res chain seq x y z
N MET A 1 7.55 -42.02 52.27
CA MET A 1 6.56 -43.04 52.68
C MET A 1 5.54 -43.17 51.57
N MET A 2 5.30 -44.41 51.12
CA MET A 2 4.23 -44.88 50.22
C MET A 2 4.30 -44.39 48.76
N ALA A 3 4.68 -45.19 47.76
CA ALA A 3 4.27 -46.52 47.27
C ALA A 3 3.36 -46.42 46.02
N ALA A 4 3.79 -47.12 44.98
CA ALA A 4 3.27 -47.31 43.61
C ALA A 4 1.87 -47.99 43.58
N PRO A 5 1.18 -48.33 42.43
CA PRO A 5 1.78 -49.08 41.31
C PRO A 5 1.09 -49.13 39.89
N VAL A 6 1.81 -49.79 38.95
CA VAL A 6 1.48 -50.54 37.69
C VAL A 6 0.65 -49.92 36.53
N CYS A 7 1.17 -49.94 35.28
CA CYS A 7 0.83 -50.94 34.24
C CYS A 7 1.40 -50.61 32.84
N ASP A 8 1.97 -51.67 32.25
CA ASP A 8 2.56 -51.81 30.92
C ASP A 8 1.48 -51.93 29.82
N GLY A 9 1.80 -51.53 28.58
CA GLY A 9 0.92 -51.75 27.43
C GLY A 9 1.36 -51.01 26.16
N SER A 10 1.96 -51.75 25.23
CA SER A 10 2.50 -51.31 23.94
C SER A 10 1.42 -50.94 22.90
N VAL A 11 1.75 -50.03 21.98
CA VAL A 11 1.76 -50.17 20.51
C VAL A 11 1.81 -48.79 19.83
N SER A 12 2.66 -48.70 18.81
CA SER A 12 3.03 -47.54 18.01
C SER A 12 1.87 -46.78 17.33
N ASN A 13 1.92 -45.45 17.41
CA ASN A 13 1.50 -44.57 16.32
C ASN A 13 2.25 -43.23 16.42
N LYS A 14 3.19 -43.01 15.49
CA LYS A 14 3.97 -41.77 15.37
C LYS A 14 3.06 -40.63 14.88
N ARG A 15 2.66 -39.73 15.79
CA ARG A 15 2.26 -38.36 15.47
C ARG A 15 3.44 -37.45 15.81
N PRO A 16 3.94 -36.59 14.90
CA PRO A 16 4.77 -35.47 15.31
C PRO A 16 3.86 -34.42 15.94
N THR A 17 4.09 -34.19 17.22
CA THR A 17 3.43 -33.16 18.03
C THR A 17 3.87 -31.77 17.58
N ARG A 18 2.88 -30.96 17.19
CA ARG A 18 2.97 -29.51 16.97
C ARG A 18 3.49 -28.87 18.26
N ARG A 19 4.71 -28.35 18.26
CA ARG A 19 5.17 -27.43 19.31
C ARG A 19 4.41 -26.12 19.11
N THR A 20 3.62 -25.74 20.11
CA THR A 20 3.15 -24.38 20.29
C THR A 20 4.35 -23.46 20.30
N VAL A 21 4.55 -22.69 19.22
CA VAL A 21 5.52 -21.61 19.18
C VAL A 21 4.90 -20.47 20.00
N GLY A 22 5.37 -20.31 21.23
CA GLY A 22 5.19 -19.06 21.94
C GLY A 22 5.85 -17.95 21.12
N SER A 23 5.16 -16.80 21.03
CA SER A 23 5.66 -15.54 20.49
C SER A 23 7.14 -15.37 20.84
N LYS A 24 8.03 -15.75 19.93
CA LYS A 24 9.44 -15.39 20.02
C LYS A 24 9.52 -13.96 19.54
N ASN A 25 9.93 -13.07 20.42
CA ASN A 25 10.27 -11.69 20.10
C ASN A 25 11.09 -11.66 18.80
N TYR A 26 10.59 -10.88 17.85
CA TYR A 26 11.26 -10.51 16.63
C TYR A 26 12.56 -9.79 17.01
N ASP A 27 13.70 -10.32 16.59
CA ASP A 27 15.01 -9.73 16.81
C ASP A 27 15.65 -9.51 15.44
N GLU A 28 15.55 -8.26 14.98
CA GLU A 28 15.86 -7.81 13.62
C GLU A 28 17.35 -7.94 13.27
N LYS A 29 18.26 -7.83 14.24
CA LYS A 29 19.70 -7.95 13.96
C LYS A 29 20.10 -9.36 13.53
N LEU A 30 19.39 -10.38 14.02
CA LEU A 30 19.57 -11.76 13.56
C LEU A 30 19.05 -11.95 12.13
N MET A 31 18.06 -11.17 11.70
CA MET A 31 17.49 -11.25 10.35
C MET A 31 18.43 -10.72 9.28
N ASP A 32 19.21 -9.69 9.61
CA ASP A 32 20.15 -9.04 8.71
C ASP A 32 21.34 -9.96 8.43
N GLU A 33 21.90 -10.55 9.49
CA GLU A 33 22.91 -11.59 9.36
C GLU A 33 22.38 -12.78 8.55
N LEU A 34 21.11 -13.18 8.71
CA LEU A 34 20.51 -14.27 7.95
C LEU A 34 20.38 -13.94 6.46
N ILE A 35 19.94 -12.72 6.11
CA ILE A 35 19.82 -12.23 4.73
C ILE A 35 21.20 -12.16 4.08
N GLU A 36 22.19 -11.53 4.73
CA GLU A 36 23.55 -11.40 4.20
C GLU A 36 24.24 -12.76 4.05
N ASN A 37 24.11 -13.65 5.04
CA ASN A 37 24.71 -14.99 5.00
C ASN A 37 24.06 -15.89 3.95
N HIS A 38 22.75 -15.78 3.73
CA HIS A 38 22.04 -16.57 2.70
C HIS A 38 22.45 -16.11 1.29
N ILE A 39 22.42 -14.80 1.04
CA ILE A 39 22.76 -14.18 -0.25
C ILE A 39 24.25 -14.38 -0.59
N GLY A 40 25.15 -14.41 0.40
CA GLY A 40 26.59 -14.60 0.21
C GLY A 40 27.03 -16.03 -0.15
N SER A 41 26.11 -17.02 -0.17
CA SER A 41 26.47 -18.43 -0.34
C SER A 41 26.39 -18.92 -1.79
N THR A 42 27.54 -19.12 -2.44
CA THR A 42 27.59 -19.81 -3.75
C THR A 42 27.07 -21.26 -3.64
N PRO A 43 26.17 -21.72 -4.55
CA PRO A 43 25.60 -23.06 -4.45
C PRO A 43 26.62 -24.12 -4.90
N ARG A 44 27.29 -24.77 -3.94
CA ARG A 44 27.97 -26.05 -4.19
C ARG A 44 26.99 -27.20 -4.00
N LYS A 45 26.75 -27.97 -5.07
CA LYS A 45 25.98 -29.23 -5.04
C LYS A 45 26.59 -30.21 -4.02
N ARG A 46 25.97 -30.32 -2.85
CA ARG A 46 26.17 -31.40 -1.87
C ARG A 46 24.81 -31.95 -1.47
N ASN A 47 24.71 -33.27 -1.29
CA ASN A 47 23.51 -33.91 -0.75
C ASN A 47 23.20 -33.33 0.65
N LYS A 48 22.15 -32.51 0.73
CA LYS A 48 21.75 -31.81 1.95
C LYS A 48 21.04 -32.78 2.91
N THR A 49 21.23 -32.60 4.20
CA THR A 49 20.54 -33.40 5.23
C THR A 49 19.13 -32.85 5.47
N MET A 50 18.21 -33.66 6.01
CA MET A 50 16.82 -33.24 6.32
C MET A 50 16.79 -32.01 7.25
N LYS A 51 17.64 -31.98 8.29
CA LYS A 51 17.78 -30.81 9.19
C LYS A 51 18.27 -29.55 8.48
N GLN A 52 19.08 -29.70 7.43
CA GLN A 52 19.58 -28.57 6.66
C GLN A 52 18.49 -27.99 5.76
N MET A 53 17.64 -28.85 5.19
CA MET A 53 16.48 -28.40 4.40
C MET A 53 15.43 -27.70 5.28
N GLU A 54 15.15 -28.22 6.47
CA GLU A 54 14.25 -27.56 7.44
C GLU A 54 14.74 -26.15 7.79
N LYS A 55 16.03 -25.99 8.10
CA LYS A 55 16.64 -24.69 8.40
C LYS A 55 16.59 -23.73 7.21
N GLU A 56 16.76 -24.25 5.98
CA GLU A 56 16.65 -23.44 4.76
C GLU A 56 15.22 -22.92 4.58
N THR A 57 14.20 -23.78 4.72
CA THR A 57 12.79 -23.37 4.64
C THR A 57 12.42 -22.36 5.72
N GLU A 58 12.92 -22.53 6.95
CA GLU A 58 12.76 -21.53 8.02
C GLU A 58 13.38 -20.18 7.62
N THR A 59 14.59 -20.19 7.03
CA THR A 59 15.25 -18.96 6.57
C THR A 59 14.46 -18.29 5.44
N GLU A 60 13.98 -19.07 4.47
CA GLU A 60 13.19 -18.56 3.36
C GLU A 60 11.86 -17.93 3.83
N ALA A 61 11.20 -18.56 4.80
CA ALA A 61 9.99 -18.02 5.40
C ALA A 61 10.23 -16.68 6.10
N MET A 62 11.36 -16.53 6.79
CA MET A 62 11.71 -15.29 7.46
C MET A 62 12.07 -14.16 6.47
N ILE A 63 12.70 -14.47 5.32
CA ILE A 63 12.90 -13.49 4.25
C ILE A 63 11.57 -13.09 3.63
N ALA A 64 10.68 -14.04 3.36
CA ALA A 64 9.34 -13.76 2.85
C ALA A 64 8.54 -12.88 3.83
N LEU A 65 8.66 -13.12 5.14
CA LEU A 65 8.07 -12.28 6.18
C LEU A 65 8.55 -10.84 6.09
N SER A 66 9.86 -10.61 5.93
CA SER A 66 10.38 -9.25 5.74
C SER A 66 9.74 -8.56 4.53
N LEU A 67 9.38 -9.32 3.49
CA LEU A 67 8.73 -8.83 2.26
C LEU A 67 7.22 -8.64 2.38
N GLY A 68 6.66 -8.78 3.58
CA GLY A 68 5.24 -8.63 3.87
C GLY A 68 4.41 -9.89 3.68
N PHE A 69 5.03 -11.06 3.44
CA PHE A 69 4.30 -12.33 3.31
C PHE A 69 4.20 -13.06 4.65
N PRO A 70 3.00 -13.40 5.15
CA PRO A 70 2.87 -14.15 6.39
C PRO A 70 3.53 -15.54 6.26
N ILE A 71 4.03 -16.04 7.41
CA ILE A 71 4.84 -17.27 7.48
C ILE A 71 4.03 -18.49 7.01
N ASP A 72 2.79 -18.61 7.49
CA ASP A 72 1.94 -19.79 7.37
C ASP A 72 0.55 -19.49 6.77
N GLU A 73 0.35 -18.27 6.27
CA GLU A 73 -0.89 -17.82 5.66
C GLU A 73 -0.69 -17.29 4.23
N LEU A 74 -1.80 -17.13 3.52
CA LEU A 74 -1.83 -16.43 2.22
C LEU A 74 -2.21 -14.98 2.46
N LEU A 75 -1.69 -14.09 1.61
CA LEU A 75 -2.21 -12.73 1.53
C LEU A 75 -3.65 -12.73 1.01
N GLU A 76 -4.41 -11.68 1.33
CA GLU A 76 -5.76 -11.50 0.78
C GLU A 76 -5.72 -11.47 -0.76
N GLU A 77 -4.71 -10.81 -1.34
CA GLU A 77 -4.52 -10.73 -2.80
C GLU A 77 -4.18 -12.09 -3.41
N GLU A 78 -3.52 -12.99 -2.67
CA GLU A 78 -3.23 -14.35 -3.11
C GLU A 78 -4.51 -15.20 -3.13
N ILE A 79 -5.35 -15.04 -2.10
CA ILE A 79 -6.65 -15.70 -2.01
C ILE A 79 -7.55 -15.22 -3.16
N GLU A 80 -7.63 -13.91 -3.39
CA GLU A 80 -8.41 -13.32 -4.48
C GLU A 80 -7.92 -13.75 -5.87
N ALA A 81 -6.60 -13.89 -6.04
CA ALA A 81 -6.01 -14.38 -7.27
C ALA A 81 -6.25 -15.88 -7.51
N GLY A 82 -6.76 -16.61 -6.51
CA GLY A 82 -7.05 -18.05 -6.62
C GLY A 82 -5.78 -18.86 -6.85
N VAL A 83 -4.69 -18.51 -6.15
CA VAL A 83 -3.37 -19.13 -6.37
C VAL A 83 -3.34 -20.63 -6.02
N VAL A 84 -4.29 -21.08 -5.20
CA VAL A 84 -4.54 -22.48 -4.83
C VAL A 84 -6.02 -22.81 -4.98
N SER A 85 -6.34 -24.10 -5.11
CA SER A 85 -7.72 -24.58 -5.25
C SER A 85 -8.41 -24.88 -3.92
N GLU A 86 -7.63 -25.21 -2.89
CA GLU A 86 -8.12 -25.49 -1.54
C GLU A 86 -7.37 -24.62 -0.51
N LEU A 87 -8.13 -23.88 0.31
CA LEU A 87 -7.62 -23.10 1.43
C LEU A 87 -7.44 -23.97 2.67
N GLU A 88 -6.50 -23.61 3.53
CA GLU A 88 -6.18 -24.29 4.80
C GLU A 88 -5.78 -25.78 4.63
N GLY A 89 -5.28 -26.15 3.44
CA GLY A 89 -4.91 -27.51 3.07
C GLY A 89 -3.42 -27.73 2.79
N LYS A 90 -3.07 -28.95 2.38
CA LYS A 90 -1.68 -29.29 1.96
C LYS A 90 -1.21 -28.45 0.77
N GLU A 91 -2.10 -28.16 -0.18
CA GLU A 91 -1.78 -27.36 -1.37
C GLU A 91 -1.33 -25.94 -0.99
N GLN A 92 -2.02 -25.29 -0.05
CA GLN A 92 -1.65 -23.98 0.48
C GLN A 92 -0.26 -24.00 1.12
N ASN A 93 0.03 -25.00 1.98
CA ASN A 93 1.34 -25.11 2.61
C ASN A 93 2.46 -25.33 1.59
N ASP A 94 2.23 -26.20 0.60
CA ASP A 94 3.19 -26.43 -0.48
C ASP A 94 3.39 -25.17 -1.34
N TYR A 95 2.32 -24.40 -1.60
CA TYR A 95 2.38 -23.12 -2.32
C TYR A 95 3.21 -22.08 -1.57
N ILE A 96 2.99 -21.93 -0.25
CA ILE A 96 3.73 -21.00 0.62
C ILE A 96 5.22 -21.27 0.53
N VAL A 97 5.63 -22.54 0.62
CA VAL A 97 7.05 -22.94 0.49
C VAL A 97 7.60 -22.59 -0.89
N VAL A 98 6.87 -22.90 -1.97
CA VAL A 98 7.30 -22.59 -3.34
C VAL A 98 7.41 -21.07 -3.57
N ARG A 99 6.43 -20.29 -3.12
CA ARG A 99 6.44 -18.82 -3.19
C ARG A 99 7.66 -18.25 -2.47
N ASN A 100 7.89 -18.65 -1.22
CA ASN A 100 9.00 -18.17 -0.41
C ASN A 100 10.35 -18.49 -1.09
N HIS A 101 10.49 -19.69 -1.64
CA HIS A 101 11.66 -20.09 -2.39
C HIS A 101 11.91 -19.21 -3.63
N ILE A 102 10.86 -18.90 -4.40
CA ILE A 102 10.96 -18.01 -5.59
C ILE A 102 11.39 -16.60 -5.20
N LEU A 103 10.81 -16.04 -4.14
CA LEU A 103 11.16 -14.72 -3.61
C LEU A 103 12.64 -14.64 -3.26
N VAL A 104 13.12 -15.61 -2.47
CA VAL A 104 14.53 -15.68 -2.05
C VAL A 104 15.45 -15.85 -3.24
N LYS A 105 15.11 -16.76 -4.16
CA LYS A 105 15.92 -17.03 -5.35
C LYS A 105 16.15 -15.77 -6.20
N TRP A 106 15.14 -14.91 -6.31
CA TRP A 106 15.29 -13.63 -6.98
C TRP A 106 16.07 -12.62 -6.14
N ARG A 107 15.82 -12.54 -4.83
CA ARG A 107 16.50 -11.61 -3.91
C ARG A 107 17.99 -11.90 -3.77
N ASP A 108 18.42 -13.14 -3.98
CA ASP A 108 19.85 -13.53 -4.07
C ASP A 108 20.56 -12.80 -5.20
N ASN A 109 19.91 -12.69 -6.37
CA ASN A 109 20.48 -12.02 -7.54
C ASN A 109 19.46 -11.16 -8.30
N VAL A 110 19.19 -9.98 -7.74
CA VAL A 110 18.24 -9.01 -8.28
C VAL A 110 18.67 -8.38 -9.62
N GLN A 111 19.89 -8.64 -10.08
CA GLN A 111 20.43 -8.13 -11.35
C GLN A 111 20.02 -9.00 -12.54
N VAL A 112 19.55 -10.24 -12.33
CA VAL A 112 19.19 -11.15 -13.41
C VAL A 112 17.68 -11.39 -13.41
N TRP A 113 17.10 -11.52 -14.59
CA TRP A 113 15.72 -11.96 -14.75
C TRP A 113 15.60 -13.43 -14.31
N LEU A 114 14.90 -13.69 -13.20
CA LEU A 114 14.62 -15.04 -12.73
C LEU A 114 13.56 -15.67 -13.63
N THR A 115 13.86 -16.82 -14.24
CA THR A 115 12.95 -17.56 -15.12
C THR A 115 12.22 -18.69 -14.39
N LYS A 116 11.06 -19.11 -14.91
CA LYS A 116 10.38 -20.35 -14.45
C LYS A 116 11.25 -21.59 -14.64
N GLY A 117 12.16 -21.59 -15.62
CA GLY A 117 13.08 -22.69 -15.88
C GLY A 117 14.03 -22.92 -14.70
N GLU A 118 14.66 -21.85 -14.21
CA GLU A 118 15.57 -21.91 -13.07
C GLU A 118 14.89 -22.41 -11.79
N ILE A 119 13.61 -22.07 -11.57
CA ILE A 119 12.86 -22.58 -10.42
C ILE A 119 12.57 -24.08 -10.54
N ARG A 120 12.35 -24.60 -11.75
CA ARG A 120 12.17 -26.05 -11.98
C ARG A 120 13.46 -26.85 -11.80
N GLU A 121 14.61 -26.20 -11.72
CA GLU A 121 15.88 -26.86 -11.38
C GLU A 121 16.04 -27.09 -9.88
N THR A 122 15.35 -26.29 -9.04
CA THR A 122 15.45 -26.34 -7.57
C THR A 122 14.21 -26.91 -6.89
N VAL A 123 13.05 -26.86 -7.55
CA VAL A 123 11.78 -27.38 -7.05
C VAL A 123 11.31 -28.58 -7.90
N SER A 124 10.83 -29.64 -7.24
CA SER A 124 10.33 -30.86 -7.91
C SER A 124 9.24 -30.54 -8.94
N ASN A 125 9.31 -31.19 -10.11
CA ASN A 125 8.36 -31.01 -11.22
C ASN A 125 6.91 -31.38 -10.85
N GLU A 126 6.70 -32.18 -9.79
CA GLU A 126 5.37 -32.50 -9.28
C GLU A 126 4.60 -31.25 -8.80
N TYR A 127 5.32 -30.20 -8.38
CA TYR A 127 4.75 -28.91 -7.97
C TYR A 127 4.61 -27.93 -9.15
N GLY A 128 4.69 -28.39 -10.41
CA GLY A 128 4.70 -27.52 -11.59
C GLY A 128 3.52 -26.55 -11.69
N LYS A 129 2.33 -26.92 -11.19
CA LYS A 129 1.17 -26.01 -11.10
C LYS A 129 1.40 -24.88 -10.09
N LEU A 130 1.89 -25.22 -8.89
CA LEU A 130 2.18 -24.24 -7.83
C LEU A 130 3.32 -23.32 -8.23
N ILE A 131 4.37 -23.85 -8.89
CA ILE A 131 5.45 -23.04 -9.46
C ILE A 131 4.90 -21.99 -10.42
N ASN A 132 4.03 -22.39 -11.35
CA ASN A 132 3.44 -21.46 -12.30
C ASN A 132 2.58 -20.40 -11.58
N SER A 133 1.72 -20.85 -10.66
CA SER A 133 0.82 -19.98 -9.90
C SER A 133 1.59 -18.93 -9.08
N ALA A 134 2.53 -19.37 -8.25
CA ALA A 134 3.35 -18.51 -7.41
C ALA A 134 4.22 -17.56 -8.25
N TYR A 135 4.89 -18.08 -9.28
CA TYR A 135 5.72 -17.24 -10.14
C TYR A 135 4.90 -16.16 -10.85
N ASP A 136 3.74 -16.52 -11.41
CA ASP A 136 2.88 -15.57 -12.12
C ASP A 136 2.31 -14.54 -11.15
N PHE A 137 1.86 -14.96 -9.96
CA PHE A 137 1.41 -14.02 -8.93
C PHE A 137 2.51 -13.02 -8.54
N LEU A 138 3.71 -13.52 -8.24
CA LEU A 138 4.84 -12.69 -7.81
C LEU A 138 5.32 -11.74 -8.92
N LEU A 139 5.37 -12.20 -10.17
CA LEU A 139 5.77 -11.39 -11.31
C LEU A 139 4.73 -10.30 -11.61
N LEU A 140 3.45 -10.67 -11.63
CA LEU A 140 2.37 -9.76 -12.00
C LEU A 140 2.10 -8.69 -10.94
N ASN A 141 2.37 -8.97 -9.66
CA ASN A 141 2.22 -7.98 -8.58
C ASN A 141 3.55 -7.27 -8.24
N GLY A 142 4.61 -7.49 -9.02
CA GLY A 142 5.87 -6.74 -8.89
C GLY A 142 6.72 -7.12 -7.67
N TYR A 143 6.64 -8.37 -7.19
CA TYR A 143 7.50 -8.88 -6.11
C TYR A 143 8.85 -9.42 -6.60
N ILE A 144 8.91 -9.85 -7.87
CA ILE A 144 10.12 -10.32 -8.54
C ILE A 144 10.28 -9.63 -9.90
N ASN A 145 11.49 -9.65 -10.45
CA ASN A 145 11.82 -9.17 -11.79
C ASN A 145 11.42 -7.71 -12.09
N PHE A 146 11.24 -6.88 -11.05
CA PHE A 146 11.02 -5.45 -11.20
C PHE A 146 12.33 -4.65 -11.16
N GLY A 147 12.28 -3.41 -11.64
CA GLY A 147 13.33 -2.42 -11.44
C GLY A 147 14.08 -2.04 -12.72
N VAL A 148 15.40 -1.87 -12.59
CA VAL A 148 16.24 -1.11 -13.55
C VAL A 148 17.43 -1.90 -14.10
N SER A 149 17.60 -3.16 -13.73
CA SER A 149 18.70 -3.97 -14.29
C SER A 149 18.62 -4.07 -15.83
N PRO A 150 19.76 -4.08 -16.57
CA PRO A 150 19.79 -4.33 -18.01
C PRO A 150 19.06 -5.60 -18.43
N SER A 151 19.16 -6.68 -17.64
CA SER A 151 18.46 -7.96 -17.90
C SER A 151 16.93 -7.79 -17.85
N ILE A 152 16.43 -6.92 -16.98
CA ILE A 152 15.00 -6.62 -16.89
C ILE A 152 14.58 -5.80 -18.10
N ALA A 153 15.37 -4.79 -18.46
CA ALA A 153 15.09 -3.94 -19.62
C ALA A 153 15.15 -4.68 -20.97
N SER A 154 15.86 -5.81 -21.07
CA SER A 154 15.90 -6.64 -22.29
C SER A 154 14.70 -7.58 -22.44
N ASN A 155 13.91 -7.79 -21.38
CA ASN A 155 12.73 -8.66 -21.40
C ASN A 155 11.41 -7.90 -21.63
N ILE A 156 11.49 -6.60 -21.95
CA ILE A 156 10.31 -5.78 -22.29
C ILE A 156 9.80 -6.22 -23.67
N PRO A 157 8.56 -6.75 -23.78
CA PRO A 157 7.99 -7.17 -25.05
C PRO A 157 7.54 -5.98 -25.90
N GLU A 158 7.25 -6.23 -27.18
CA GLU A 158 6.57 -5.24 -28.02
C GLU A 158 5.14 -4.98 -27.52
N ALA A 159 4.69 -3.74 -27.64
CA ALA A 159 3.37 -3.33 -27.18
C ALA A 159 2.27 -4.07 -27.96
N SER A 160 1.42 -4.79 -27.23
CA SER A 160 0.42 -5.71 -27.80
C SER A 160 -0.89 -5.80 -27.01
N ILE A 161 -0.98 -5.24 -25.79
CA ILE A 161 -2.19 -5.34 -24.95
C ILE A 161 -3.14 -4.15 -25.14
N GLY A 162 -2.63 -2.94 -24.94
CA GLY A 162 -3.43 -1.72 -24.93
C GLY A 162 -2.55 -0.50 -24.64
N SER A 163 -3.17 0.64 -24.40
CA SER A 163 -2.52 1.93 -24.20
C SER A 163 -2.88 2.57 -22.86
N VAL A 164 -1.87 3.15 -22.20
CA VAL A 164 -2.01 3.81 -20.90
C VAL A 164 -1.33 5.17 -20.91
N ILE A 165 -2.05 6.20 -20.50
CA ILE A 165 -1.46 7.50 -20.16
C ILE A 165 -1.18 7.54 -18.66
N ILE A 166 0.02 7.97 -18.26
CA ILE A 166 0.37 8.19 -16.85
C ILE A 166 0.55 9.68 -16.63
N VAL A 167 -0.17 10.24 -15.66
CA VAL A 167 -0.05 11.66 -15.30
C VAL A 167 0.89 11.78 -14.10
N GLY A 168 2.09 12.32 -14.35
CA GLY A 168 3.18 12.48 -13.39
C GLY A 168 4.30 11.45 -13.56
N SER A 169 5.54 11.93 -13.56
CA SER A 169 6.78 11.13 -13.64
C SER A 169 7.52 11.09 -12.29
N GLY A 170 6.77 11.08 -11.18
CA GLY A 170 7.29 10.72 -9.86
C GLY A 170 7.62 9.23 -9.76
N LEU A 171 8.08 8.77 -8.58
CA LEU A 171 8.43 7.36 -8.40
C LEU A 171 7.26 6.40 -8.69
N SER A 172 6.04 6.76 -8.29
CA SER A 172 4.83 5.96 -8.60
C SER A 172 4.59 5.83 -10.11
N GLY A 173 4.57 6.96 -10.82
CA GLY A 173 4.36 6.97 -12.27
C GLY A 173 5.48 6.25 -13.03
N LEU A 174 6.74 6.42 -12.61
CA LEU A 174 7.88 5.74 -13.24
C LEU A 174 7.88 4.22 -12.97
N ALA A 175 7.57 3.79 -11.74
CA ALA A 175 7.44 2.38 -11.41
C ALA A 175 6.33 1.71 -12.22
N ALA A 176 5.15 2.35 -12.27
CA ALA A 176 4.02 1.89 -13.07
C ALA A 176 4.36 1.84 -14.56
N ALA A 177 5.01 2.88 -15.11
CA ALA A 177 5.37 2.95 -16.51
C ALA A 177 6.25 1.77 -16.93
N ARG A 178 7.31 1.49 -16.16
CA ARG A 178 8.21 0.37 -16.43
C ARG A 178 7.49 -0.95 -16.37
N GLN A 179 6.60 -1.12 -15.39
CA GLN A 179 5.91 -2.39 -15.22
C GLN A 179 4.83 -2.62 -16.28
N LEU A 180 4.10 -1.59 -16.67
CA LEU A 180 3.16 -1.64 -17.79
C LEU A 180 3.87 -1.92 -19.12
N LEU A 181 5.05 -1.32 -19.35
CA LEU A 181 5.88 -1.66 -20.51
C LEU A 181 6.29 -3.14 -20.47
N ALA A 182 6.73 -3.66 -19.31
CA ALA A 182 7.08 -5.07 -19.14
C ALA A 182 5.88 -6.02 -19.37
N PHE A 183 4.66 -5.56 -19.11
CA PHE A 183 3.43 -6.29 -19.48
C PHE A 183 3.07 -6.20 -20.96
N GLY A 184 3.68 -5.31 -21.74
CA GLY A 184 3.38 -5.12 -23.16
C GLY A 184 2.30 -4.08 -23.44
N PHE A 185 2.12 -3.09 -22.56
CA PHE A 185 1.33 -1.91 -22.85
C PHE A 185 2.12 -0.86 -23.63
N LYS A 186 1.43 -0.08 -24.46
CA LYS A 186 1.92 1.19 -24.99
C LYS A 186 1.71 2.27 -23.92
N VAL A 187 2.80 2.80 -23.37
CA VAL A 187 2.74 3.80 -22.29
C VAL A 187 3.16 5.17 -22.83
N VAL A 188 2.58 6.24 -22.29
CA VAL A 188 3.16 7.60 -22.34
C VAL A 188 2.98 8.28 -20.98
N VAL A 189 4.02 8.97 -20.51
CA VAL A 189 3.99 9.71 -19.23
C VAL A 189 3.93 11.20 -19.53
N LEU A 190 2.97 11.92 -18.95
CA LEU A 190 2.85 13.38 -19.03
C LEU A 190 3.36 14.00 -17.73
N GLU A 191 4.41 14.81 -17.82
CA GLU A 191 5.03 15.46 -16.66
C GLU A 191 4.93 16.98 -16.79
N GLY A 192 4.34 17.64 -15.78
CA GLY A 192 4.20 19.10 -15.76
C GLY A 192 5.53 19.84 -15.63
N ARG A 193 6.54 19.21 -15.02
CA ARG A 193 7.88 19.79 -14.86
C ARG A 193 8.75 19.56 -16.09
N LYS A 194 9.86 20.29 -16.16
CA LYS A 194 10.98 20.05 -17.09
C LYS A 194 11.91 18.89 -16.68
N ARG A 195 11.54 18.13 -15.63
CA ARG A 195 12.36 17.07 -15.03
C ARG A 195 11.49 15.96 -14.47
N PRO A 196 12.02 14.72 -14.37
CA PRO A 196 11.34 13.63 -13.67
C PRO A 196 11.55 13.70 -12.16
N GLY A 197 10.95 12.73 -11.45
CA GLY A 197 11.15 12.46 -10.03
C GLY A 197 10.14 13.15 -9.11
N GLY A 198 9.47 14.21 -9.57
CA GLY A 198 8.49 14.94 -8.78
C GLY A 198 9.09 15.44 -7.45
N ARG A 199 8.60 14.90 -6.34
CA ARG A 199 9.08 15.17 -4.97
C ARG A 199 10.37 14.46 -4.59
N VAL A 200 10.90 13.57 -5.43
CA VAL A 200 12.28 13.08 -5.34
C VAL A 200 13.14 13.97 -6.24
N TYR A 201 13.85 14.90 -5.62
CA TYR A 201 14.52 15.98 -6.34
C TYR A 201 15.94 16.22 -5.83
N THR A 202 16.91 15.79 -6.62
CA THR A 202 18.32 16.10 -6.39
C THR A 202 18.81 17.19 -7.33
N GLU A 203 19.42 18.23 -6.79
CA GLU A 203 20.12 19.27 -7.54
C GLU A 203 21.64 19.14 -7.40
N LYS A 204 22.36 19.71 -8.37
CA LYS A 204 23.81 19.87 -8.27
C LYS A 204 24.09 21.30 -7.82
N MET A 205 24.70 21.47 -6.65
CA MET A 205 25.06 22.77 -6.08
C MET A 205 26.57 22.90 -5.93
N GLY A 206 27.11 24.12 -6.04
CA GLY A 206 28.54 24.41 -5.96
C GLY A 206 29.12 24.92 -7.28
N LEU A 207 30.43 24.80 -7.45
CA LEU A 207 31.13 25.27 -8.65
C LEU A 207 31.09 24.21 -9.75
N LYS A 208 31.23 24.62 -11.01
CA LYS A 208 31.03 23.76 -12.19
C LYS A 208 31.86 22.46 -12.14
N ASP A 209 33.07 22.51 -11.62
CA ASP A 209 34.00 21.36 -11.53
C ASP A 209 34.05 20.71 -10.13
N LYS A 210 33.34 21.29 -9.15
CA LYS A 210 33.23 20.81 -7.76
C LYS A 210 31.80 21.06 -7.27
N PHE A 211 30.93 20.09 -7.48
CA PHE A 211 29.53 20.15 -7.08
C PHE A 211 29.20 19.09 -6.03
N ALA A 212 28.25 19.41 -5.16
CA ALA A 212 27.58 18.51 -4.25
C ALA A 212 26.20 18.14 -4.81
N ALA A 213 25.83 16.86 -4.73
CA ALA A 213 24.48 16.38 -5.00
C ALA A 213 23.58 16.58 -3.77
N VAL A 214 22.48 17.31 -3.93
CA VAL A 214 21.64 17.79 -2.84
C VAL A 214 20.20 17.30 -3.01
N ASP A 215 19.70 16.48 -2.08
CA ASP A 215 18.30 16.06 -2.06
C ASP A 215 17.40 17.11 -1.40
N LEU A 216 16.77 17.93 -2.24
CA LEU A 216 15.81 18.96 -1.89
C LEU A 216 14.42 18.40 -1.54
N GLY A 217 14.15 17.16 -1.95
CA GLY A 217 12.89 16.44 -1.69
C GLY A 217 13.13 15.19 -0.84
N GLY A 218 12.55 14.05 -1.23
CA GLY A 218 12.79 12.76 -0.58
C GLY A 218 14.29 12.42 -0.54
N SER A 219 14.84 12.27 0.66
CA SER A 219 16.28 12.14 0.92
C SER A 219 16.71 10.79 1.50
N VAL A 220 15.91 10.23 2.41
CA VAL A 220 16.29 9.06 3.21
C VAL A 220 15.58 7.82 2.65
N ILE A 221 16.32 6.74 2.46
CA ILE A 221 15.75 5.41 2.25
C ILE A 221 15.54 4.81 3.64
N THR A 222 14.30 4.79 4.11
CA THR A 222 13.90 4.32 5.44
C THR A 222 13.76 2.80 5.43
N GLY A 223 14.69 2.12 6.07
CA GLY A 223 14.78 0.67 6.05
C GLY A 223 15.26 0.16 4.70
N VAL A 224 16.23 -0.74 4.69
CA VAL A 224 16.74 -1.35 3.46
C VAL A 224 16.23 -2.77 3.27
N HIS A 225 15.69 -3.39 4.32
CA HIS A 225 15.11 -4.71 4.24
C HIS A 225 13.71 -4.62 3.65
N ALA A 226 13.46 -5.50 2.68
CA ALA A 226 12.28 -5.49 1.82
C ALA A 226 12.02 -4.24 0.98
N ASN A 227 12.66 -3.12 1.30
CA ASN A 227 12.50 -1.86 0.60
C ASN A 227 12.90 -2.01 -0.88
N PRO A 228 11.98 -1.76 -1.82
CA PRO A 228 12.28 -1.88 -3.25
C PRO A 228 13.37 -0.90 -3.70
N LEU A 229 13.59 0.21 -3.01
CA LEU A 229 14.66 1.15 -3.35
C LEU A 229 16.05 0.59 -3.01
N GLY A 230 16.16 -0.25 -1.98
CA GLY A 230 17.35 -1.04 -1.70
C GLY A 230 17.67 -2.03 -2.82
N VAL A 231 16.64 -2.66 -3.40
CA VAL A 231 16.78 -3.51 -4.59
C VAL A 231 17.32 -2.71 -5.78
N LEU A 232 16.76 -1.54 -6.06
CA LEU A 232 17.25 -0.69 -7.16
C LEU A 232 18.71 -0.29 -6.95
N SER A 233 19.09 0.02 -5.70
CA SER A 233 20.48 0.36 -5.36
C SER A 233 21.43 -0.82 -5.63
N ARG A 234 21.04 -2.06 -5.27
CA ARG A 234 21.77 -3.29 -5.61
C ARG A 234 21.83 -3.56 -7.12
N GLN A 235 20.75 -3.28 -7.85
CA GLN A 235 20.71 -3.41 -9.32
C GLN A 235 21.65 -2.43 -10.01
N LEU A 236 21.83 -1.24 -9.44
CA LEU A 236 22.73 -0.21 -9.93
C LEU A 236 24.17 -0.33 -9.40
N SER A 237 24.42 -1.29 -8.51
CA SER A 237 25.71 -1.47 -7.80
C SER A 237 26.17 -0.20 -7.09
N VAL A 238 25.23 0.56 -6.50
CA VAL A 238 25.53 1.76 -5.72
C VAL A 238 25.47 1.39 -4.22
N PRO A 239 26.59 1.50 -3.49
CA PRO A 239 26.60 1.22 -2.05
C PRO A 239 25.80 2.29 -1.31
N LEU A 240 24.93 1.86 -0.41
CA LEU A 240 24.19 2.74 0.47
C LEU A 240 25.07 3.18 1.65
N HIS A 241 24.89 4.42 2.10
CA HIS A 241 25.54 4.95 3.30
C HIS A 241 24.55 4.92 4.45
N LYS A 242 24.78 4.05 5.45
CA LYS A 242 24.02 4.06 6.71
C LYS A 242 24.11 5.43 7.36
N VAL A 243 22.96 6.01 7.70
CA VAL A 243 22.91 7.20 8.55
C VAL A 243 23.41 6.83 9.94
N ARG A 244 24.46 7.49 10.39
CA ARG A 244 25.03 7.25 11.73
C ARG A 244 24.06 7.64 12.84
N ASP A 245 24.03 6.83 13.89
CA ASP A 245 23.11 7.01 15.03
C ASP A 245 23.42 8.26 15.88
N LYS A 246 24.66 8.76 15.81
CA LYS A 246 25.13 9.91 16.59
C LYS A 246 24.51 11.22 16.08
N CYS A 247 23.62 11.82 16.88
CA CYS A 247 22.99 13.12 16.63
C CYS A 247 23.16 14.05 17.84
N PRO A 248 24.29 14.78 17.97
CA PRO A 248 24.46 15.69 19.10
C PRO A 248 23.48 16.86 19.02
N LEU A 249 22.95 17.26 20.17
CA LEU A 249 22.03 18.39 20.30
C LEU A 249 22.76 19.62 20.87
N TYR A 250 22.51 20.79 20.28
CA TYR A 250 23.17 22.05 20.67
C TYR A 250 22.16 23.13 21.10
N LYS A 251 22.57 23.93 22.09
CA LYS A 251 21.87 25.18 22.48
C LYS A 251 22.30 26.37 21.62
N SER A 252 21.63 27.51 21.84
CA SER A 252 21.92 28.80 21.20
C SER A 252 23.34 29.32 21.44
N ASP A 253 23.95 28.99 22.58
CA ASP A 253 25.33 29.35 22.95
C ASP A 253 26.38 28.33 22.48
N GLY A 254 25.96 27.30 21.74
CA GLY A 254 26.82 26.23 21.21
C GLY A 254 27.24 25.16 22.21
N THR A 255 26.75 25.22 23.44
CA THR A 255 26.91 24.12 24.40
C THR A 255 26.19 22.87 23.90
N SER A 256 26.86 21.72 24.04
CA SER A 256 26.23 20.42 23.81
C SER A 256 25.35 20.06 25.00
N ILE A 257 24.23 19.37 24.75
CA ILE A 257 23.40 18.80 25.82
C ILE A 257 24.12 17.63 26.48
N ASP A 258 23.97 17.52 27.81
CA ASP A 258 24.45 16.39 28.58
C ASP A 258 23.66 15.12 28.23
N GLU A 259 24.38 14.04 27.93
CA GLU A 259 23.81 12.77 27.47
C GLU A 259 22.80 12.17 28.46
N ALA A 260 22.98 12.39 29.77
CA ALA A 260 22.05 11.90 30.78
C ALA A 260 20.73 12.69 30.79
N ILE A 261 20.78 14.00 30.52
CA ILE A 261 19.56 14.82 30.38
C ILE A 261 18.84 14.47 29.08
N ASP A 262 19.58 14.35 27.98
CA ASP A 262 19.03 13.96 26.68
C ASP A 262 18.30 12.62 26.78
N SER A 263 18.99 11.59 27.28
CA SER A 263 18.42 10.26 27.52
C SER A 263 17.21 10.31 28.47
N LYS A 264 17.23 11.16 29.50
CA LYS A 264 16.10 11.30 30.43
C LYS A 264 14.87 11.86 29.70
N VAL A 265 15.02 12.91 28.92
CA VAL A 265 13.90 13.56 28.22
C VAL A 265 13.38 12.68 27.08
N GLU A 266 14.26 11.99 26.36
CA GLU A 266 13.87 11.00 25.35
C GLU A 266 12.99 9.90 25.99
N ASN A 267 13.40 9.36 27.14
CA ASN A 267 12.61 8.38 27.89
C ASN A 267 11.26 8.95 28.36
N VAL A 268 11.20 10.24 28.72
CA VAL A 268 9.93 10.90 29.06
C VAL A 268 9.03 11.02 27.83
N PHE A 269 9.58 11.46 26.70
CA PHE A 269 8.86 11.58 25.43
C PHE A 269 8.27 10.23 24.99
N ASN A 270 9.06 9.16 25.02
CA ASN A 270 8.59 7.81 24.67
C ASN A 270 7.49 7.33 25.63
N LYS A 271 7.62 7.59 26.94
CA LYS A 271 6.56 7.27 27.91
C LYS A 271 5.29 8.08 27.68
N LEU A 272 5.39 9.33 27.22
CA LEU A 272 4.21 10.11 26.85
C LEU A 272 3.52 9.46 25.65
N LEU A 273 4.25 9.05 24.62
CA LEU A 273 3.70 8.32 23.48
C LEU A 273 3.03 7.00 23.92
N ASP A 274 3.66 6.20 24.79
CA ASP A 274 3.06 4.98 25.33
C ASP A 274 1.72 5.27 26.05
N LYS A 275 1.69 6.33 26.87
CA LYS A 275 0.48 6.74 27.59
C LYS A 275 -0.59 7.30 26.67
N THR A 276 -0.22 7.98 25.60
CA THR A 276 -1.17 8.38 24.56
C THR A 276 -1.78 7.13 23.90
N THR A 277 -0.98 6.09 23.63
CA THR A 277 -1.46 4.82 23.08
C THR A 277 -2.39 4.06 24.02
N GLU A 278 -2.11 4.04 25.33
CA GLU A 278 -3.01 3.48 26.33
C GLU A 278 -4.32 4.27 26.41
N SER A 279 -4.23 5.60 26.41
CA SER A 279 -5.38 6.50 26.55
C SER A 279 -6.33 6.39 25.36
N ARG A 280 -5.83 6.35 24.12
CA ARG A 280 -6.70 6.19 22.92
C ARG A 280 -7.50 4.88 22.96
N LYS A 281 -6.90 3.79 23.48
CA LYS A 281 -7.58 2.49 23.60
C LYS A 281 -8.76 2.56 24.57
N ILE A 282 -8.64 3.35 25.64
CA ILE A 282 -9.70 3.59 26.61
C ILE A 282 -10.80 4.49 26.04
N MET A 283 -10.42 5.52 25.27
CA MET A 283 -11.35 6.49 24.70
C MET A 283 -12.18 5.96 23.54
N GLY A 284 -11.70 4.93 22.83
CA GLY A 284 -12.40 4.34 21.69
C GLY A 284 -12.68 5.39 20.60
N GLU A 285 -13.92 5.43 20.10
CA GLU A 285 -14.32 6.34 19.01
C GLU A 285 -14.14 7.82 19.34
N SER A 286 -14.17 8.20 20.63
CA SER A 286 -13.99 9.60 21.04
C SER A 286 -12.58 10.14 20.72
N ALA A 287 -11.60 9.25 20.49
CA ALA A 287 -10.25 9.64 20.10
C ALA A 287 -10.18 10.22 18.67
N ASN A 288 -11.17 9.94 17.82
CA ASN A 288 -11.17 10.34 16.41
C ASN A 288 -11.27 11.86 16.19
N ASP A 289 -11.84 12.56 17.17
CA ASP A 289 -12.05 14.01 17.14
C ASP A 289 -10.96 14.79 17.88
N ILE A 290 -9.90 14.12 18.34
CA ILE A 290 -8.83 14.70 19.14
C ILE A 290 -7.53 14.72 18.36
N SER A 291 -6.78 15.82 18.50
CA SER A 291 -5.43 15.91 17.95
C SER A 291 -4.40 15.26 18.86
N LEU A 292 -3.37 14.66 18.27
CA LEU A 292 -2.24 14.10 19.02
C LEU A 292 -1.57 15.17 19.91
N GLY A 293 -1.47 16.40 19.42
CA GLY A 293 -0.93 17.53 20.19
C GLY A 293 -1.72 17.81 21.46
N SER A 294 -3.05 17.86 21.38
CA SER A 294 -3.92 18.06 22.56
C SER A 294 -3.78 16.92 23.57
N ALA A 295 -3.65 15.67 23.08
CA ALA A 295 -3.44 14.51 23.95
C ALA A 295 -2.08 14.56 24.66
N LEU A 296 -1.01 14.87 23.92
CA LEU A 296 0.35 14.99 24.46
C LEU A 296 0.48 16.09 25.50
N GLU A 297 -0.14 17.25 25.25
CA GLU A 297 -0.15 18.37 26.19
C GLU A 297 -0.88 17.99 27.49
N THR A 298 -2.10 17.46 27.37
CA THR A 298 -2.92 17.06 28.53
C THR A 298 -2.23 15.99 29.38
N ILE A 299 -1.67 14.95 28.73
CA ILE A 299 -0.97 13.88 29.44
C ILE A 299 0.34 14.41 30.04
N GLY A 300 1.08 15.25 29.31
CA GLY A 300 2.31 15.87 29.80
C GLY A 300 2.12 16.67 31.09
N GLU A 301 1.05 17.46 31.16
CA GLU A 301 0.66 18.22 32.36
C GLU A 301 0.32 17.32 33.55
N LEU A 302 -0.44 16.24 33.32
CA LEU A 302 -0.88 15.32 34.38
C LEU A 302 0.29 14.58 35.04
N TYR A 303 1.31 14.22 34.27
CA TYR A 303 2.47 13.46 34.76
C TYR A 303 3.63 14.34 35.24
N GLY A 304 3.50 15.67 35.17
CA GLY A 304 4.57 16.60 35.57
C GLY A 304 5.86 16.35 34.80
N ALA A 305 5.74 16.09 33.49
CA ALA A 305 6.81 15.54 32.65
C ALA A 305 8.05 16.45 32.52
N ILE A 306 7.93 17.75 32.85
CA ILE A 306 8.96 18.75 32.61
C ILE A 306 9.18 19.57 33.87
N GLN A 307 10.43 19.64 34.33
CA GLN A 307 10.81 20.28 35.59
C GLN A 307 11.77 21.46 35.39
N SER A 308 12.33 21.64 34.19
CA SER A 308 13.24 22.75 33.88
C SER A 308 13.00 23.34 32.47
N PRO A 309 13.44 24.59 32.22
CA PRO A 309 13.40 25.19 30.88
C PRO A 309 14.21 24.39 29.84
N GLU A 310 15.30 23.75 30.26
CA GLU A 310 16.14 22.92 29.38
C GLU A 310 15.41 21.62 28.97
N GLU A 311 14.76 20.96 29.92
CA GLU A 311 13.92 19.78 29.63
C GLU A 311 12.77 20.14 28.69
N ARG A 312 12.21 21.36 28.81
CA ARG A 312 11.17 21.85 27.89
C ARG A 312 11.69 21.98 26.47
N GLN A 313 12.86 22.59 26.29
CA GLN A 313 13.47 22.79 24.98
C GLN A 313 13.80 21.46 24.30
N LEU A 314 14.28 20.47 25.07
CA LEU A 314 14.50 19.11 24.58
C LEU A 314 13.21 18.42 24.17
N LEU A 315 12.16 18.51 25.00
CA LEU A 315 10.86 17.95 24.62
C LEU A 315 10.33 18.62 23.36
N ASP A 316 10.42 19.95 23.25
CA ASP A 316 10.02 20.69 22.05
C ASP A 316 10.81 20.25 20.81
N TRP A 317 12.09 19.90 20.96
CA TRP A 317 12.89 19.30 19.87
C TRP A 317 12.35 17.92 19.44
N HIS A 318 12.02 17.03 20.38
CA HIS A 318 11.41 15.73 20.04
C HIS A 318 10.02 15.90 19.40
N LEU A 319 9.21 16.84 19.89
CA LEU A 319 7.93 17.19 19.28
C LEU A 319 8.10 17.74 17.86
N ALA A 320 9.12 18.58 17.63
CA ALA A 320 9.46 19.05 16.28
C ALA A 320 9.93 17.90 15.37
N ASN A 321 10.67 16.93 15.91
CA ASN A 321 11.08 15.74 15.17
C ASN A 321 9.88 14.86 14.78
N LEU A 322 8.87 14.77 15.65
CA LEU A 322 7.60 14.10 15.35
C LEU A 322 6.78 14.84 14.29
N GLU A 323 6.74 16.18 14.34
CA GLU A 323 6.15 17.01 13.27
C GLU A 323 6.90 16.87 11.94
N TYR A 324 8.23 16.71 11.99
CA TYR A 324 9.04 16.42 10.81
C TYR A 324 8.68 15.07 10.19
N ALA A 325 8.64 14.00 10.99
CA ALA A 325 8.33 12.65 10.52
C ALA A 325 6.97 12.61 9.79
N ASN A 326 5.98 13.32 10.30
CA ASN A 326 4.63 13.37 9.74
C ASN A 326 4.41 14.50 8.70
N ALA A 327 5.33 15.47 8.61
CA ALA A 327 5.12 16.78 7.97
C ALA A 327 3.82 17.51 8.37
N GLY A 328 3.17 17.11 9.46
CA GLY A 328 1.94 17.69 9.99
C GLY A 328 2.20 18.40 11.30
N CYS A 329 1.42 19.43 11.60
CA CYS A 329 1.41 20.01 12.94
C CYS A 329 0.73 19.03 13.91
N LEU A 330 1.24 18.93 15.14
CA LEU A 330 0.64 18.04 16.15
C LEU A 330 -0.83 18.37 16.45
N SER A 331 -1.23 19.63 16.26
CA SER A 331 -2.62 20.09 16.39
C SER A 331 -3.57 19.59 15.31
N ASP A 332 -3.05 19.05 14.20
CA ASP A 332 -3.84 18.50 13.09
C ASP A 332 -3.71 16.97 12.98
N LEU A 333 -2.67 16.37 13.57
CA LEU A 333 -2.47 14.91 13.54
C LEU A 333 -3.53 14.17 14.35
N SER A 334 -4.08 13.09 13.78
CA SER A 334 -5.11 12.27 14.43
C SER A 334 -4.55 11.56 15.66
N PHE A 335 -5.13 11.79 16.84
CA PHE A 335 -4.75 11.03 18.03
C PHE A 335 -5.04 9.52 17.86
N ALA A 336 -6.11 9.18 17.14
CA ALA A 336 -6.52 7.80 16.94
C ALA A 336 -5.60 7.03 15.96
N TYR A 337 -5.09 7.70 14.92
CA TYR A 337 -4.57 7.01 13.73
C TYR A 337 -3.27 7.58 13.13
N TRP A 338 -2.55 8.49 13.83
CA TRP A 338 -1.33 9.09 13.27
C TRP A 338 -0.22 8.09 12.94
N ASP A 339 -0.13 7.01 13.71
CA ASP A 339 0.88 5.92 13.71
C ASP A 339 0.32 4.61 13.11
N GLN A 340 -0.71 4.71 12.25
CA GLN A 340 -1.38 3.52 11.70
C GLN A 340 -0.49 2.65 10.80
N ASP A 341 0.60 3.23 10.28
CA ASP A 341 1.59 2.57 9.43
C ASP A 341 2.77 1.97 10.20
N ASP A 342 2.94 2.26 11.49
CA ASP A 342 4.03 1.71 12.32
C ASP A 342 4.17 0.17 12.23
N PRO A 343 3.08 -0.63 12.20
CA PRO A 343 3.20 -2.10 12.05
C PRO A 343 3.81 -2.56 10.72
N TYR A 344 3.96 -1.66 9.75
CA TYR A 344 4.47 -1.93 8.41
C TYR A 344 5.83 -1.23 8.17
N GLU A 345 6.50 -0.73 9.20
CA GLU A 345 7.84 -0.15 9.04
C GLU A 345 8.80 -1.15 8.37
N MET A 346 9.59 -0.66 7.41
CA MET A 346 10.60 -1.47 6.76
C MET A 346 11.83 -1.57 7.64
N GLY A 347 12.24 -2.80 7.95
CA GLY A 347 13.42 -3.04 8.79
C GLY A 347 14.75 -2.63 8.16
N GLY A 348 15.79 -2.64 8.97
CA GLY A 348 17.17 -2.33 8.58
C GLY A 348 17.51 -0.85 8.65
N ASP A 349 18.78 -0.55 8.35
CA ASP A 349 19.31 0.80 8.52
C ASP A 349 18.67 1.82 7.58
N HIS A 350 18.42 3.02 8.11
CA HIS A 350 18.13 4.17 7.27
C HIS A 350 19.38 4.61 6.51
N CYS A 351 19.23 4.85 5.21
CA CYS A 351 20.37 5.09 4.34
C CYS A 351 20.24 6.35 3.49
N PHE A 352 21.37 7.00 3.23
CA PHE A 352 21.54 7.93 2.13
C PHE A 352 22.07 7.21 0.88
N LEU A 353 21.68 7.70 -0.30
CA LEU A 353 22.23 7.24 -1.57
C LEU A 353 23.35 8.18 -2.04
N PRO A 354 24.60 7.72 -2.16
CA PRO A 354 25.67 8.53 -2.73
C PRO A 354 25.33 9.08 -4.11
N GLY A 355 25.56 10.38 -4.32
CA GLY A 355 25.17 11.09 -5.55
C GLY A 355 23.69 11.53 -5.60
N GLY A 356 22.93 11.26 -4.53
CA GLY A 356 21.54 11.65 -4.33
C GLY A 356 20.51 10.81 -5.08
N ASN A 357 19.25 10.90 -4.68
CA ASN A 357 18.17 10.02 -5.15
C ASN A 357 17.83 10.16 -6.65
N ARG A 358 18.35 11.19 -7.34
CA ARG A 358 18.31 11.31 -8.79
C ARG A 358 18.95 10.14 -9.51
N VAL A 359 19.90 9.43 -8.89
CA VAL A 359 20.47 8.19 -9.44
C VAL A 359 19.36 7.17 -9.72
N LEU A 360 18.45 6.96 -8.76
CA LEU A 360 17.29 6.08 -8.90
C LEU A 360 16.32 6.59 -9.98
N VAL A 361 15.99 7.89 -9.92
CA VAL A 361 15.05 8.51 -10.87
C VAL A 361 15.57 8.37 -12.31
N LYS A 362 16.85 8.67 -12.54
CA LYS A 362 17.47 8.57 -13.87
C LYS A 362 17.41 7.14 -14.41
N ALA A 363 17.70 6.16 -13.57
CA ALA A 363 17.62 4.74 -13.96
C ALA A 363 16.19 4.33 -14.30
N LEU A 364 15.21 4.79 -13.52
CA LEU A 364 13.80 4.49 -13.77
C LEU A 364 13.27 5.10 -15.08
N CYS A 365 13.77 6.28 -15.46
CA CYS A 365 13.41 6.93 -16.72
C CYS A 365 13.95 6.23 -17.98
N GLU A 366 14.92 5.32 -17.86
CA GLU A 366 15.53 4.69 -19.02
C GLU A 366 14.50 3.90 -19.83
N LYS A 367 14.36 4.24 -21.13
CA LYS A 367 13.36 3.69 -22.07
C LYS A 367 11.89 3.96 -21.72
N VAL A 368 11.62 4.89 -20.81
CA VAL A 368 10.25 5.34 -20.53
C VAL A 368 9.92 6.55 -21.42
N PRO A 369 8.83 6.52 -22.21
CA PRO A 369 8.40 7.65 -23.04
C PRO A 369 7.75 8.73 -22.17
N ILE A 370 8.51 9.78 -21.85
CA ILE A 370 8.07 10.90 -21.00
C ILE A 370 7.97 12.18 -21.84
N CYS A 371 6.82 12.85 -21.77
CA CYS A 371 6.60 14.19 -22.30
C CYS A 371 6.64 15.20 -21.15
N TYR A 372 7.73 15.96 -21.08
CA TYR A 372 7.92 17.03 -20.11
C TYR A 372 7.16 18.30 -20.49
N GLU A 373 6.98 19.18 -19.51
CA GLU A 373 6.28 20.46 -19.64
C GLU A 373 4.84 20.28 -20.20
N LYS A 374 4.19 19.20 -19.76
CA LYS A 374 2.79 18.85 -20.05
C LYS A 374 1.97 18.86 -18.77
N THR A 375 1.57 20.05 -18.35
CA THR A 375 0.65 20.23 -17.22
C THR A 375 -0.75 19.79 -17.66
N VAL A 376 -1.25 18.72 -17.06
CA VAL A 376 -2.61 18.20 -17.29
C VAL A 376 -3.62 19.10 -16.58
N HIS A 377 -4.70 19.47 -17.28
CA HIS A 377 -5.79 20.30 -16.76
C HIS A 377 -7.13 19.57 -16.75
N THR A 378 -7.30 18.57 -17.62
CA THR A 378 -8.55 17.82 -17.71
C THR A 378 -8.27 16.36 -18.00
N ILE A 379 -8.97 15.47 -17.29
CA ILE A 379 -9.01 14.03 -17.57
C ILE A 379 -10.46 13.66 -17.84
N ARG A 380 -10.75 13.32 -19.11
CA ARG A 380 -12.05 12.80 -19.54
C ARG A 380 -11.94 11.28 -19.60
N TYR A 381 -12.93 10.58 -19.05
CA TYR A 381 -12.96 9.12 -19.07
C TYR A 381 -14.37 8.61 -19.30
N SER A 382 -14.48 7.54 -20.09
CA SER A 382 -15.74 6.87 -20.40
C SER A 382 -15.48 5.40 -20.69
N ASN A 383 -16.53 4.62 -20.96
CA ASN A 383 -16.38 3.23 -21.35
C ASN A 383 -15.57 3.03 -22.65
N GLU A 384 -15.49 4.07 -23.50
CA GLU A 384 -14.76 4.06 -24.78
C GLU A 384 -13.26 4.35 -24.65
N GLY A 385 -12.79 4.80 -23.48
CA GLY A 385 -11.39 5.14 -23.24
C GLY A 385 -11.24 6.46 -22.48
N VAL A 386 -10.06 7.06 -22.59
CA VAL A 386 -9.69 8.27 -21.86
C VAL A 386 -9.10 9.33 -22.79
N GLU A 387 -9.36 10.59 -22.45
CA GLU A 387 -8.72 11.76 -23.06
C GLU A 387 -8.09 12.64 -21.98
N VAL A 388 -6.80 12.91 -22.11
CA VAL A 388 -6.04 13.74 -21.17
C VAL A 388 -5.61 15.02 -21.87
N VAL A 389 -6.07 16.16 -21.36
CA VAL A 389 -5.80 17.49 -21.92
C VAL A 389 -4.64 18.12 -21.15
N ALA A 390 -3.54 18.41 -21.85
CA ALA A 390 -2.37 19.08 -21.32
C ALA A 390 -2.00 20.28 -22.20
N GLY A 391 -2.32 21.49 -21.71
CA GLY A 391 -2.33 22.70 -22.53
C GLY A 391 -3.23 22.52 -23.77
N ASP A 392 -2.67 22.78 -24.93
CA ASP A 392 -3.34 22.77 -26.23
C ASP A 392 -3.43 21.36 -26.86
N GLN A 393 -2.88 20.34 -26.17
CA GLN A 393 -2.75 18.99 -26.67
C GLN A 393 -3.70 18.03 -25.97
N VAL A 394 -4.26 17.11 -26.74
CA VAL A 394 -5.11 16.02 -26.25
C VAL A 394 -4.40 14.70 -26.51
N PHE A 395 -4.27 13.89 -25.46
CA PHE A 395 -3.72 12.55 -25.50
C PHE A 395 -4.85 11.54 -25.30
N GLN A 396 -4.92 10.51 -26.13
CA GLN A 396 -5.95 9.46 -26.03
C GLN A 396 -5.30 8.11 -25.71
N ALA A 397 -5.98 7.31 -24.90
CA ALA A 397 -5.58 5.94 -24.55
C ALA A 397 -6.80 5.13 -24.07
N ASP A 398 -6.57 3.85 -23.79
CA ASP A 398 -7.60 2.98 -23.22
C ASP A 398 -7.83 3.30 -21.73
N MET A 399 -6.75 3.58 -20.99
CA MET A 399 -6.77 3.86 -19.56
C MET A 399 -5.82 5.00 -19.18
N VAL A 400 -6.06 5.63 -18.03
CA VAL A 400 -5.19 6.65 -17.43
C VAL A 400 -4.86 6.29 -15.99
N LEU A 401 -3.59 6.45 -15.62
CA LEU A 401 -3.11 6.38 -14.25
C LEU A 401 -2.77 7.79 -13.77
N CYS A 402 -3.52 8.28 -12.80
CA CYS A 402 -3.30 9.57 -12.16
C CYS A 402 -2.33 9.41 -10.98
N THR A 403 -1.18 10.08 -11.01
CA THR A 403 -0.17 10.04 -9.94
C THR A 403 0.14 11.39 -9.32
N VAL A 404 -0.78 12.35 -9.51
CA VAL A 404 -0.58 13.72 -9.04
C VAL A 404 -0.62 13.77 -7.50
N PRO A 405 0.15 14.65 -6.85
CA PRO A 405 0.16 14.77 -5.41
C PRO A 405 -1.22 15.09 -4.82
N LEU A 406 -1.49 14.63 -3.59
CA LEU A 406 -2.76 14.90 -2.90
C LEU A 406 -3.08 16.40 -2.82
N GLY A 407 -2.08 17.27 -2.60
CA GLY A 407 -2.27 18.73 -2.62
C GLY A 407 -2.88 19.26 -3.93
N VAL A 408 -2.48 18.69 -5.08
CA VAL A 408 -3.03 19.02 -6.42
C VAL A 408 -4.49 18.59 -6.53
N LEU A 409 -4.83 17.40 -6.02
CA LEU A 409 -6.22 16.90 -5.96
C LEU A 409 -7.09 17.76 -5.04
N LYS A 410 -6.60 18.11 -3.85
CA LYS A 410 -7.29 18.98 -2.88
C LYS A 410 -7.59 20.36 -3.47
N LYS A 411 -6.68 20.90 -4.28
CA LYS A 411 -6.84 22.20 -4.95
C LYS A 411 -7.75 22.15 -6.17
N ARG A 412 -8.12 20.95 -6.66
CA ARG A 412 -8.99 20.73 -7.83
C ARG A 412 -8.48 21.45 -9.09
N THR A 413 -7.16 21.46 -9.29
CA THR A 413 -6.54 22.09 -10.48
C THR A 413 -6.70 21.24 -11.74
N ILE A 414 -7.01 19.96 -11.58
CA ILE A 414 -7.37 19.04 -12.66
C ILE A 414 -8.88 18.79 -12.60
N GLN A 415 -9.55 19.02 -13.72
CA GLN A 415 -10.96 18.70 -13.88
C GLN A 415 -11.12 17.24 -14.32
N PHE A 416 -11.92 16.47 -13.58
CA PHE A 416 -12.33 15.13 -13.97
C PHE A 416 -13.70 15.19 -14.66
N VAL A 417 -13.85 14.52 -15.80
CA VAL A 417 -15.11 14.47 -16.56
C VAL A 417 -15.46 13.03 -16.93
N PRO A 418 -16.50 12.42 -16.34
CA PRO A 418 -17.37 12.94 -15.28
C PRO A 418 -16.60 13.22 -13.97
N GLU A 419 -17.25 13.91 -13.03
CA GLU A 419 -16.64 14.21 -11.73
C GLU A 419 -16.36 12.92 -10.93
N LEU A 420 -15.36 12.98 -10.04
CA LEU A 420 -15.00 11.86 -9.19
C LEU A 420 -16.15 11.47 -8.23
N PRO A 421 -16.27 10.18 -7.87
CA PRO A 421 -17.26 9.74 -6.88
C PRO A 421 -17.14 10.50 -5.54
N GLN A 422 -18.28 10.80 -4.91
CA GLN A 422 -18.30 11.59 -3.66
C GLN A 422 -17.42 10.99 -2.57
N ARG A 423 -17.44 9.67 -2.39
CA ARG A 423 -16.59 8.97 -1.40
C ARG A 423 -15.10 9.30 -1.60
N LYS A 424 -14.63 9.38 -2.85
CA LYS A 424 -13.24 9.74 -3.18
C LYS A 424 -12.97 11.22 -2.94
N LEU A 425 -13.91 12.10 -3.29
CA LEU A 425 -13.80 13.54 -2.99
C LEU A 425 -13.73 13.81 -1.48
N ASP A 426 -14.51 13.08 -0.68
CA ASP A 426 -14.49 13.19 0.77
C ASP A 426 -13.17 12.70 1.36
N ALA A 427 -12.62 11.59 0.87
CA ALA A 427 -11.29 11.11 1.28
C ALA A 427 -10.18 12.10 0.91
N ILE A 428 -10.21 12.68 -0.30
CA ILE A 428 -9.30 13.76 -0.70
C ILE A 428 -9.43 14.94 0.27
N GLY A 429 -10.65 15.30 0.67
CA GLY A 429 -10.92 16.36 1.64
C GLY A 429 -10.40 16.03 3.04
N ARG A 430 -10.61 14.79 3.50
CA ARG A 430 -10.25 14.31 4.83
C ARG A 430 -8.77 14.05 5.03
N LEU A 431 -8.02 13.51 4.08
CA LEU A 431 -6.58 13.30 4.29
C LEU A 431 -5.83 14.61 4.54
N GLY A 432 -4.87 14.59 5.46
CA GLY A 432 -3.93 15.67 5.69
C GLY A 432 -2.91 15.75 4.55
N PHE A 433 -2.44 16.96 4.24
CA PHE A 433 -1.31 17.15 3.33
C PHE A 433 -0.36 18.17 3.91
N GLY A 434 0.73 17.65 4.45
CA GLY A 434 1.68 18.36 5.28
C GLY A 434 2.66 19.25 4.51
N LEU A 435 3.55 19.87 5.27
CA LEU A 435 4.60 20.73 4.76
C LEU A 435 5.91 20.55 5.54
N LEU A 436 6.98 20.29 4.79
CA LEU A 436 8.36 20.24 5.25
C LEU A 436 9.22 20.98 4.24
N ASN A 437 10.08 21.88 4.72
CA ASN A 437 11.02 22.61 3.88
C ASN A 437 12.47 22.42 4.32
N LYS A 438 13.39 22.72 3.41
CA LYS A 438 14.83 22.55 3.55
C LYS A 438 15.57 23.81 3.15
N VAL A 439 16.65 24.10 3.85
CA VAL A 439 17.69 25.06 3.42
C VAL A 439 18.97 24.29 3.16
N ALA A 440 19.30 24.11 1.89
CA ALA A 440 20.55 23.50 1.45
C ALA A 440 21.64 24.56 1.31
N MET A 441 22.83 24.28 1.83
CA MET A 441 23.96 25.21 1.90
C MET A 441 25.26 24.47 1.55
N VAL A 442 25.91 24.88 0.47
CA VAL A 442 27.25 24.39 0.11
C VAL A 442 28.29 25.38 0.63
N PHE A 443 29.27 24.90 1.38
CA PHE A 443 30.32 25.72 1.99
C PHE A 443 31.67 25.58 1.26
N PRO A 444 32.68 26.40 1.60
CA PRO A 444 34.05 26.21 1.10
C PRO A 444 34.75 24.95 1.63
N HIS A 445 34.44 24.54 2.86
CA HIS A 445 34.99 23.36 3.53
C HIS A 445 34.02 22.85 4.60
N VAL A 446 34.23 21.61 5.06
CA VAL A 446 33.48 21.02 6.18
C VAL A 446 34.03 21.62 7.48
N PHE A 447 33.20 22.33 8.23
CA PHE A 447 33.58 22.92 9.54
C PHE A 447 32.88 22.24 10.74
N TRP A 448 31.89 21.39 10.48
CA TRP A 448 31.04 20.76 11.50
C TRP A 448 31.50 19.36 11.94
N GLY A 449 32.62 18.87 11.40
CA GLY A 449 33.14 17.52 11.65
C GLY A 449 32.74 16.51 10.57
N GLU A 450 33.57 15.48 10.40
CA GLU A 450 33.41 14.42 9.38
C GLU A 450 32.76 13.14 9.93
N ASP A 451 32.62 13.05 11.25
CA ASP A 451 32.03 11.92 11.98
C ASP A 451 30.52 12.04 12.18
N LEU A 452 29.91 13.15 11.74
CA LEU A 452 28.49 13.44 11.91
C LEU A 452 27.74 13.43 10.58
N ASP A 453 26.63 12.71 10.58
CA ASP A 453 25.63 12.74 9.51
C ASP A 453 24.43 13.64 9.90
N THR A 454 24.21 13.83 11.20
CA THR A 454 23.12 14.65 11.74
C THR A 454 23.57 15.43 12.98
N PHE A 455 22.94 16.56 13.26
CA PHE A 455 22.98 17.24 14.56
C PHE A 455 21.74 18.11 14.76
N GLY A 456 21.30 18.27 16.01
CA GLY A 456 20.12 19.03 16.36
C GLY A 456 20.42 20.40 16.97
N TYR A 457 19.43 21.28 16.93
CA TYR A 457 19.45 22.61 17.54
C TYR A 457 18.18 22.83 18.37
N LEU A 458 18.35 23.23 19.62
CA LEU A 458 17.25 23.51 20.54
C LEU A 458 16.80 24.96 20.38
N ASN A 459 15.54 25.13 19.98
CA ASN A 459 14.90 26.43 19.92
C ASN A 459 14.41 26.86 21.31
N GLU A 460 14.66 28.12 21.68
CA GLU A 460 14.16 28.70 22.94
C GLU A 460 12.66 29.02 22.91
N ASP A 461 12.10 29.22 21.70
CA ASP A 461 10.70 29.55 21.48
C ASP A 461 9.94 28.32 20.97
N THR A 462 9.04 27.78 21.81
CA THR A 462 8.21 26.61 21.50
C THR A 462 7.46 26.76 20.17
N ARG A 463 6.99 27.97 19.82
CA ARG A 463 6.26 28.20 18.55
C ARG A 463 7.16 28.08 17.32
N ARG A 464 8.47 28.15 17.52
CA ARG A 464 9.49 28.00 16.48
C ARG A 464 10.30 26.73 16.66
N ARG A 465 9.79 25.74 17.42
CA ARG A 465 10.49 24.47 17.69
C ARG A 465 10.99 23.77 16.43
N GLY A 466 10.23 23.85 15.33
CA GLY A 466 10.58 23.27 14.04
C GLY A 466 11.44 24.14 13.12
N GLU A 467 11.82 25.36 13.50
CA GLU A 467 12.67 26.25 12.70
C GLU A 467 14.14 25.80 12.81
N PHE A 468 14.71 25.21 11.75
CA PHE A 468 16.12 24.78 11.68
C PHE A 468 16.57 23.85 12.82
N PHE A 469 15.65 23.00 13.29
CA PHE A 469 15.86 22.17 14.49
C PHE A 469 16.79 20.97 14.24
N LEU A 470 16.93 20.52 12.99
CA LEU A 470 17.74 19.36 12.61
C LEU A 470 18.53 19.69 11.34
N PHE A 471 19.81 19.33 11.37
CA PHE A 471 20.74 19.49 10.25
C PHE A 471 21.21 18.12 9.76
N TYR A 472 21.20 17.94 8.45
CA TYR A 472 21.85 16.81 7.80
C TYR A 472 23.16 17.23 7.16
N SER A 473 24.20 16.44 7.43
CA SER A 473 25.54 16.53 6.87
C SER A 473 25.67 15.51 5.75
N TYR A 474 25.80 16.00 4.52
CA TYR A 474 25.84 15.18 3.32
C TYR A 474 27.26 15.00 2.79
N HIS A 475 28.28 15.46 3.51
CA HIS A 475 29.65 15.53 2.97
C HIS A 475 30.21 14.16 2.54
N THR A 476 29.79 13.08 3.20
CA THR A 476 30.16 11.69 2.87
C THR A 476 29.52 11.17 1.57
N VAL A 477 28.34 11.68 1.21
CA VAL A 477 27.50 11.10 0.14
C VAL A 477 27.27 12.04 -1.05
N SER A 478 27.38 13.36 -0.84
CA SER A 478 27.08 14.35 -1.87
C SER A 478 28.25 14.68 -2.79
N GLY A 479 29.48 14.38 -2.38
CA GLY A 479 30.71 14.78 -3.09
C GLY A 479 31.18 16.20 -2.79
N GLY A 480 30.61 16.89 -1.79
CA GLY A 480 31.08 18.21 -1.36
C GLY A 480 30.60 18.62 0.04
N PRO A 481 31.10 19.74 0.60
CA PRO A 481 30.74 20.23 1.93
C PRO A 481 29.31 20.81 1.97
N LEU A 482 28.33 19.93 2.11
CA LEU A 482 26.91 20.23 2.07
C LEU A 482 26.24 20.03 3.43
N LEU A 483 25.55 21.07 3.91
CA LEU A 483 24.58 20.98 5.01
C LEU A 483 23.17 21.26 4.52
N ILE A 484 22.20 20.58 5.11
CA ILE A 484 20.77 20.80 4.90
C ILE A 484 20.12 21.05 6.26
N ALA A 485 19.51 22.22 6.45
CA ALA A 485 18.70 22.51 7.63
C ALA A 485 17.21 22.24 7.36
N LEU A 486 16.53 21.56 8.27
CA LEU A 486 15.12 21.19 8.14
C LEU A 486 14.20 22.20 8.82
N VAL A 487 13.01 22.40 8.24
CA VAL A 487 11.97 23.27 8.78
C VAL A 487 10.62 22.56 8.78
N ALA A 488 10.10 22.25 9.96
CA ALA A 488 8.90 21.45 10.18
C ALA A 488 7.84 22.17 11.02
N GLY A 489 6.68 21.54 11.20
CA GLY A 489 5.58 22.05 12.02
C GLY A 489 5.06 23.42 11.54
N GLU A 490 4.58 24.24 12.47
CA GLU A 490 4.06 25.59 12.17
C GLU A 490 5.10 26.50 11.48
N SER A 491 6.38 26.28 11.78
CA SER A 491 7.48 27.06 11.20
C SER A 491 7.57 26.87 9.68
N ALA A 492 7.19 25.71 9.15
CA ALA A 492 7.22 25.44 7.71
C ALA A 492 6.27 26.34 6.90
N TYR A 493 5.11 26.71 7.47
CA TYR A 493 4.15 27.60 6.82
C TYR A 493 4.63 29.05 6.78
N THR A 494 5.19 29.53 7.90
CA THR A 494 5.76 30.89 7.95
C THR A 494 6.99 30.99 7.03
N PHE A 495 7.77 29.92 6.92
CA PHE A 495 8.93 29.83 6.04
C PHE A 495 8.58 30.10 4.56
N GLU A 496 7.47 29.57 4.05
CA GLU A 496 7.03 29.73 2.65
C GLU A 496 6.86 31.21 2.25
N SER A 497 6.37 32.05 3.17
CA SER A 497 6.15 33.48 2.93
C SER A 497 7.35 34.36 3.28
N THR A 498 8.37 33.80 3.93
CA THR A 498 9.55 34.54 4.36
C THR A 498 10.55 34.72 3.20
N ASN A 499 11.25 35.86 3.18
CA ASN A 499 12.29 36.14 2.21
C ASN A 499 13.50 35.21 2.43
N PRO A 500 14.03 34.54 1.39
CA PRO A 500 15.17 33.62 1.51
C PRO A 500 16.42 34.23 2.17
N SER A 501 16.69 35.53 1.99
CA SER A 501 17.84 36.19 2.62
C SER A 501 17.71 36.27 4.15
N VAL A 502 16.48 36.46 4.66
CA VAL A 502 16.20 36.47 6.10
C VAL A 502 16.35 35.07 6.67
N LEU A 503 15.84 34.05 5.97
CA LEU A 503 15.98 32.64 6.36
C LEU A 503 17.45 32.24 6.41
N LEU A 504 18.24 32.63 5.40
CA LEU A 504 19.67 32.41 5.37
C LEU A 504 20.38 33.11 6.54
N HIS A 505 20.04 34.36 6.83
CA HIS A 505 20.62 35.07 7.96
C HIS A 505 20.33 34.35 9.30
N ARG A 506 19.11 33.85 9.50
CA ARG A 506 18.72 33.12 10.71
C ARG A 506 19.49 31.81 10.85
N VAL A 507 19.51 30.96 9.82
CA VAL A 507 20.24 29.67 9.89
C VAL A 507 21.75 29.88 10.04
N MET A 508 22.33 30.88 9.39
CA MET A 508 23.75 31.21 9.56
C MET A 508 24.07 31.76 10.96
N SER A 509 23.12 32.46 11.58
CA SER A 509 23.25 32.92 12.98
C SER A 509 23.27 31.72 13.94
N ILE A 510 22.42 30.71 13.69
CA ILE A 510 22.42 29.45 14.45
C ILE A 510 23.77 28.74 14.29
N LEU A 511 24.23 28.52 13.06
CA LEU A 511 25.52 27.84 12.81
C LEU A 511 26.69 28.57 13.48
N ARG A 512 26.75 29.91 13.39
CA ARG A 512 27.77 30.70 14.08
C ARG A 512 27.64 30.62 15.60
N GLY A 513 26.43 30.67 16.14
CA GLY A 513 26.17 30.48 17.57
C GLY A 513 26.64 29.11 18.07
N VAL A 514 26.49 28.06 17.27
CA VAL A 514 26.90 26.71 17.64
C VAL A 514 28.42 26.50 17.57
N PHE A 515 29.06 26.96 16.50
CA PHE A 515 30.44 26.57 16.17
C PHE A 515 31.49 27.63 16.57
N SER A 516 31.18 28.93 16.52
CA SER A 516 32.16 29.97 16.86
C SER A 516 32.63 29.94 18.32
N PRO A 517 31.78 29.66 19.33
CA PRO A 517 32.24 29.47 20.72
C PRO A 517 33.23 28.33 20.90
N LYS A 518 33.27 27.37 19.96
CA LYS A 518 34.22 26.25 19.93
C LYS A 518 35.52 26.58 19.21
N GLY A 519 35.72 27.85 18.84
CA GLY A 519 36.89 28.31 18.08
C GLY A 519 36.86 27.96 16.59
N ILE A 520 35.69 27.57 16.07
CA ILE A 520 35.51 27.19 14.66
C ILE A 520 34.96 28.38 13.88
N ASP A 521 35.69 28.80 12.84
CA ASP A 521 35.23 29.82 11.91
C ASP A 521 34.15 29.25 10.97
N VAL A 522 33.01 29.95 10.84
CA VAL A 522 31.88 29.53 10.01
C VAL A 522 31.81 30.41 8.76
N PRO A 523 32.30 29.91 7.60
CA PRO A 523 32.32 30.70 6.38
C PRO A 523 30.91 30.94 5.84
N ASN A 524 30.77 31.95 4.97
CA ASN A 524 29.55 32.10 4.18
C ASN A 524 29.42 30.94 3.17
N PRO A 525 28.20 30.45 2.89
CA PRO A 525 28.00 29.42 1.88
C PRO A 525 28.28 29.96 0.48
N ILE A 526 28.84 29.11 -0.39
CA ILE A 526 29.08 29.35 -1.81
C ILE A 526 27.74 29.45 -2.56
N GLN A 527 26.79 28.57 -2.22
CA GLN A 527 25.48 28.52 -2.84
C GLN A 527 24.45 28.02 -1.85
N THR A 528 23.24 28.56 -1.94
CA THR A 528 22.11 28.21 -1.06
C THR A 528 20.83 28.00 -1.85
N ILE A 529 20.00 27.05 -1.42
CA ILE A 529 18.64 26.84 -1.95
C ILE A 529 17.68 26.68 -0.78
N CYS A 530 16.59 27.44 -0.78
CA CYS A 530 15.44 27.24 0.12
C CYS A 530 14.32 26.57 -0.68
N THR A 531 13.81 25.43 -0.21
CA THR A 531 12.67 24.77 -0.86
C THR A 531 11.38 25.48 -0.49
N LYS A 532 10.38 25.43 -1.38
CA LYS A 532 9.05 26.00 -1.17
C LYS A 532 7.98 25.05 -1.70
N TRP A 533 7.85 23.89 -1.07
CA TRP A 533 6.97 22.81 -1.54
C TRP A 533 5.48 23.16 -1.46
N GLY A 534 5.09 24.00 -0.50
CA GLY A 534 3.72 24.49 -0.34
C GLY A 534 3.30 25.47 -1.43
N SER A 535 4.25 26.29 -1.90
CA SER A 535 4.03 27.25 -2.99
C SER A 535 4.22 26.64 -4.39
N ASP A 536 4.75 25.41 -4.49
CA ASP A 536 4.95 24.73 -5.76
C ASP A 536 3.58 24.26 -6.34
N PRO A 537 3.15 24.77 -7.51
CA PRO A 537 1.82 24.50 -8.05
C PRO A 537 1.59 23.03 -8.46
N LEU A 538 2.66 22.25 -8.61
CA LEU A 538 2.60 20.83 -8.99
C LEU A 538 2.77 19.90 -7.78
N CYS A 539 2.87 20.44 -6.56
CA CYS A 539 2.90 19.67 -5.31
C CYS A 539 1.89 20.18 -4.30
N LEU A 540 1.92 21.48 -3.98
CA LEU A 540 1.08 22.14 -2.98
C LEU A 540 1.23 21.55 -1.56
N GLY A 541 2.44 21.17 -1.19
CA GLY A 541 2.79 20.52 0.08
C GLY A 541 3.90 19.48 -0.09
N SER A 542 4.28 18.83 1.01
CA SER A 542 5.32 17.80 1.05
C SER A 542 4.76 16.40 0.87
N TYR A 543 3.99 15.87 1.83
CA TYR A 543 3.43 14.50 1.81
C TYR A 543 2.21 14.39 2.73
N SER A 544 1.42 13.32 2.60
CA SER A 544 0.19 13.16 3.36
C SER A 544 0.43 12.74 4.81
N HIS A 545 -0.55 13.02 5.67
CA HIS A 545 -0.63 12.52 7.04
C HIS A 545 -2.09 12.23 7.39
N VAL A 546 -2.31 11.42 8.44
CA VAL A 546 -3.66 11.18 8.95
C VAL A 546 -4.05 12.32 9.88
N ARG A 547 -4.93 13.21 9.40
CA ARG A 547 -5.44 14.32 10.22
C ARG A 547 -6.63 13.91 11.08
N VAL A 548 -6.99 14.74 12.06
CA VAL A 548 -8.19 14.56 12.88
C VAL A 548 -9.44 14.36 12.01
N GLY A 549 -10.23 13.33 12.32
CA GLY A 549 -11.40 12.93 11.53
C GLY A 549 -11.10 12.16 10.23
N SER A 550 -9.85 11.75 9.99
CA SER A 550 -9.43 10.85 8.92
C SER A 550 -8.89 9.54 9.50
N SER A 551 -8.72 8.51 8.67
CA SER A 551 -8.14 7.22 9.05
C SER A 551 -7.36 6.62 7.88
N GLY A 552 -6.70 5.49 8.13
CA GLY A 552 -6.02 4.73 7.08
C GLY A 552 -6.92 4.33 5.90
N GLU A 553 -8.24 4.19 6.12
CA GLU A 553 -9.19 3.84 5.05
C GLU A 553 -9.25 4.92 3.95
N ASP A 554 -8.98 6.18 4.27
CA ASP A 554 -8.98 7.24 3.26
C ASP A 554 -7.87 7.05 2.21
N TYR A 555 -6.75 6.41 2.56
CA TYR A 555 -5.72 6.00 1.60
C TYR A 555 -6.24 4.92 0.64
N ASP A 556 -6.97 3.94 1.17
CA ASP A 556 -7.57 2.84 0.41
C ASP A 556 -8.63 3.39 -0.56
N ILE A 557 -9.52 4.27 -0.07
CA ILE A 557 -10.53 4.96 -0.89
C ILE A 557 -9.87 5.78 -2.01
N LEU A 558 -8.77 6.46 -1.72
CA LEU A 558 -8.06 7.24 -2.73
C LEU A 558 -7.41 6.36 -3.80
N ALA A 559 -6.99 5.14 -3.45
CA ALA A 559 -6.46 4.15 -4.39
C ALA A 559 -7.51 3.55 -5.34
N GLU A 560 -8.80 3.50 -4.95
CA GLU A 560 -9.86 2.89 -5.76
C GLU A 560 -9.88 3.39 -7.22
N SER A 561 -9.98 2.50 -8.19
CA SER A 561 -10.15 2.88 -9.60
C SER A 561 -11.57 3.40 -9.87
N VAL A 562 -11.74 4.16 -10.95
CA VAL A 562 -13.03 4.67 -11.40
C VAL A 562 -13.31 4.14 -12.81
N GLY A 563 -14.37 3.34 -12.91
CA GLY A 563 -14.90 2.82 -14.17
C GLY A 563 -13.94 1.95 -14.97
N ASP A 564 -12.97 1.29 -14.33
CA ASP A 564 -11.91 0.49 -14.99
C ASP A 564 -11.13 1.27 -16.08
N ARG A 565 -11.06 2.60 -15.91
CA ARG A 565 -10.47 3.53 -16.89
C ARG A 565 -9.52 4.52 -16.24
N LEU A 566 -9.87 5.02 -15.05
CA LEU A 566 -9.08 5.97 -14.27
C LEU A 566 -8.55 5.29 -13.00
N PHE A 567 -7.24 5.19 -12.87
CA PHE A 567 -6.53 4.57 -11.75
C PHE A 567 -5.74 5.62 -10.96
N PHE A 568 -5.40 5.33 -9.70
CA PHE A 568 -4.70 6.25 -8.81
C PHE A 568 -3.51 5.58 -8.12
N ALA A 569 -2.31 6.16 -8.30
CA ALA A 569 -1.10 5.77 -7.57
C ALA A 569 -0.44 7.00 -6.94
N GLY A 570 0.53 6.76 -6.05
CA GLY A 570 1.23 7.79 -5.30
C GLY A 570 1.27 7.46 -3.81
N GLU A 571 2.11 8.17 -3.08
CA GLU A 571 2.26 7.96 -1.62
C GLU A 571 0.95 8.11 -0.85
N ALA A 572 0.04 9.01 -1.29
CA ALA A 572 -1.28 9.15 -0.68
C ALA A 572 -2.31 8.09 -1.13
N THR A 573 -1.88 6.98 -1.73
CA THR A 573 -2.77 5.89 -2.17
C THR A 573 -2.36 4.54 -1.58
N ILE A 574 -1.47 4.52 -0.59
CA ILE A 574 -0.96 3.27 -0.01
C ILE A 574 -0.96 3.40 1.52
N ARG A 575 -1.91 2.71 2.14
CA ARG A 575 -2.15 2.79 3.59
C ARG A 575 -0.97 2.29 4.42
N GLN A 576 -0.29 1.25 3.97
CA GLN A 576 0.79 0.60 4.72
C GLN A 576 2.09 1.42 4.71
N HIS A 577 2.30 2.26 3.69
CA HIS A 577 3.55 3.02 3.53
C HIS A 577 3.29 4.43 2.99
N PRO A 578 2.39 5.23 3.59
CA PRO A 578 2.09 6.57 3.11
C PRO A 578 3.33 7.47 3.24
N ALA A 579 3.32 8.67 2.65
CA ALA A 579 4.38 9.67 2.79
C ALA A 579 5.80 9.29 2.35
N THR A 580 6.04 8.08 1.86
CA THR A 580 7.39 7.57 1.60
C THR A 580 7.69 7.44 0.11
N MET A 581 8.99 7.43 -0.22
CA MET A 581 9.47 7.13 -1.57
C MET A 581 9.14 5.70 -2.00
N HIS A 582 9.29 4.74 -1.08
CA HIS A 582 9.04 3.33 -1.36
C HIS A 582 7.53 3.05 -1.48
N GLY A 583 6.68 3.68 -0.68
CA GLY A 583 5.23 3.60 -0.84
C GLY A 583 4.76 4.14 -2.18
N ALA A 584 5.28 5.29 -2.63
CA ALA A 584 5.02 5.77 -3.98
C ALA A 584 5.43 4.72 -5.04
N PHE A 585 6.63 4.14 -4.94
CA PHE A 585 7.08 3.10 -5.86
C PHE A 585 6.15 1.87 -5.86
N LEU A 586 5.79 1.34 -4.68
CA LEU A 586 4.92 0.18 -4.51
C LEU A 586 3.51 0.43 -5.07
N SER A 587 2.93 1.62 -4.82
CA SER A 587 1.63 1.99 -5.39
C SER A 587 1.64 1.98 -6.92
N GLY A 588 2.76 2.33 -7.55
CA GLY A 588 2.91 2.25 -9.01
C GLY A 588 2.91 0.81 -9.52
N LEU A 589 3.59 -0.10 -8.83
CA LEU A 589 3.56 -1.53 -9.16
C LEU A 589 2.16 -2.12 -8.97
N ARG A 590 1.48 -1.77 -7.87
CA ARG A 590 0.09 -2.17 -7.60
C ARG A 590 -0.83 -1.75 -8.74
N GLU A 591 -0.81 -0.48 -9.14
CA GLU A 591 -1.71 -0.01 -10.20
C GLU A 591 -1.38 -0.60 -11.57
N ALA A 592 -0.12 -0.91 -11.87
CA ALA A 592 0.21 -1.63 -13.09
C ALA A 592 -0.46 -3.02 -13.13
N ALA A 593 -0.48 -3.73 -12.00
CA ALA A 593 -1.18 -5.01 -11.86
C ALA A 593 -2.70 -4.86 -11.97
N CYS A 594 -3.28 -3.83 -11.33
CA CYS A 594 -4.72 -3.51 -11.43
C CYS A 594 -5.15 -3.21 -12.87
N ILE A 595 -4.37 -2.41 -13.60
CA ILE A 595 -4.60 -2.09 -15.01
C ILE A 595 -4.58 -3.36 -15.88
N LEU A 596 -3.60 -4.26 -15.67
CA LEU A 596 -3.55 -5.52 -16.39
C LEU A 596 -4.75 -6.44 -16.07
N ARG A 597 -5.24 -6.44 -14.82
CA ARG A 597 -6.45 -7.19 -14.45
C ARG A 597 -7.69 -6.62 -15.14
N ALA A 598 -7.82 -5.29 -15.19
CA ALA A 598 -8.94 -4.62 -15.84
C ALA A 598 -9.04 -4.97 -17.35
N THR A 599 -7.91 -5.07 -18.06
CA THR A 599 -7.93 -5.44 -19.49
C THR A 599 -8.36 -6.89 -19.72
N LYS A 600 -8.03 -7.82 -18.82
CA LYS A 600 -8.49 -9.22 -18.92
C LYS A 600 -10.01 -9.31 -18.77
N THR A 601 -10.60 -8.48 -17.90
CA THR A 601 -12.05 -8.38 -17.72
C THR A 601 -12.74 -7.83 -18.98
N ASP A 602 -12.13 -6.84 -19.66
CA ASP A 602 -12.65 -6.29 -20.92
C ASP A 602 -12.44 -7.23 -22.12
N HIS A 603 -11.36 -8.01 -22.17
CA HIS A 603 -11.22 -9.06 -23.18
C HIS A 603 -12.25 -10.17 -23.02
N ILE A 604 -12.65 -10.52 -21.79
CA ILE A 604 -13.77 -11.44 -21.55
C ILE A 604 -15.10 -10.82 -22.03
N LYS A 605 -15.29 -9.49 -21.90
CA LYS A 605 -16.47 -8.79 -22.46
C LYS A 605 -16.44 -8.66 -23.99
N CYS A 606 -15.27 -8.49 -24.62
CA CYS A 606 -15.12 -8.27 -26.07
C CYS A 606 -14.96 -9.57 -26.89
N THR A 607 -14.56 -10.69 -26.27
CA THR A 607 -14.50 -12.01 -26.93
C THR A 607 -15.74 -12.87 -26.69
N GLN A 608 -16.69 -12.42 -25.86
CA GLN A 608 -18.02 -13.01 -25.80
C GLN A 608 -18.95 -12.38 -26.85
N LYS A 609 -18.69 -12.69 -28.12
CA LYS A 609 -19.81 -12.79 -29.07
C LYS A 609 -20.68 -13.96 -28.63
N ASN A 610 -21.86 -13.63 -28.09
CA ASN A 610 -23.07 -14.44 -28.00
C ASN A 610 -22.89 -15.97 -27.93
N VAL A 611 -22.77 -16.50 -26.71
CA VAL A 611 -23.44 -17.75 -26.28
C VAL A 611 -23.82 -17.57 -24.79
N GLY A 612 -25.08 -17.21 -24.48
CA GLY A 612 -25.58 -16.77 -23.15
C GLY A 612 -25.94 -17.89 -22.13
N PRO A 613 -26.83 -17.67 -21.11
CA PRO A 613 -27.49 -16.43 -20.63
C PRO A 613 -27.59 -16.30 -19.06
N SER A 614 -27.47 -15.10 -18.47
CA SER A 614 -27.68 -14.89 -17.01
C SER A 614 -29.08 -14.39 -16.60
N ASN A 615 -30.06 -14.36 -17.51
CA ASN A 615 -31.47 -14.16 -17.15
C ASN A 615 -32.36 -15.33 -17.63
N GLU A 616 -32.19 -15.79 -18.86
CA GLU A 616 -32.97 -16.93 -19.39
C GLU A 616 -32.70 -18.24 -18.64
N LEU A 617 -31.50 -18.44 -18.06
CA LEU A 617 -31.18 -19.65 -17.30
C LEU A 617 -31.99 -19.75 -16.00
N LEU A 618 -32.09 -18.64 -15.26
CA LEU A 618 -32.90 -18.57 -14.04
C LEU A 618 -34.39 -18.70 -14.37
N VAL A 619 -34.85 -18.01 -15.42
CA VAL A 619 -36.23 -18.17 -15.92
C VAL A 619 -36.51 -19.63 -16.30
N GLY A 620 -35.59 -20.28 -16.99
CA GLY A 620 -35.70 -21.69 -17.36
C GLY A 620 -35.69 -22.64 -16.16
N LEU A 621 -34.83 -22.41 -15.16
CA LEU A 621 -34.78 -23.22 -13.94
C LEU A 621 -36.05 -23.10 -13.10
N PHE A 622 -36.58 -21.89 -12.96
CA PHE A 622 -37.80 -21.62 -12.21
C PHE A 622 -39.10 -21.80 -13.00
N SER A 623 -39.03 -22.22 -14.27
CA SER A 623 -40.21 -22.73 -15.01
C SER A 623 -40.75 -24.03 -14.40
N LYS A 624 -39.89 -24.79 -13.71
CA LYS A 624 -40.22 -25.99 -12.93
C LYS A 624 -39.42 -25.98 -11.62
N PRO A 625 -39.88 -25.27 -10.58
CA PRO A 625 -39.18 -25.26 -9.30
C PRO A 625 -39.24 -26.65 -8.62
N ASP A 626 -38.30 -26.93 -7.72
CA ASP A 626 -38.33 -28.17 -6.93
C ASP A 626 -39.41 -28.12 -5.84
N LEU A 627 -39.64 -26.94 -5.28
CA LEU A 627 -40.65 -26.67 -4.26
C LEU A 627 -41.27 -25.29 -4.49
N GLU A 628 -42.57 -25.15 -4.20
CA GLU A 628 -43.29 -23.89 -4.33
C GLU A 628 -44.35 -23.75 -3.23
N TYR A 629 -44.30 -22.64 -2.50
CA TYR A 629 -45.21 -22.33 -1.40
C TYR A 629 -45.52 -20.83 -1.38
N GLY A 630 -46.78 -20.46 -1.63
CA GLY A 630 -47.16 -19.05 -1.74
C GLY A 630 -46.35 -18.32 -2.82
N ASN A 631 -45.80 -17.17 -2.48
CA ASN A 631 -44.94 -16.39 -3.38
C ASN A 631 -43.50 -16.90 -3.52
N PHE A 632 -43.15 -18.03 -2.89
CA PHE A 632 -41.80 -18.56 -2.81
C PHE A 632 -41.64 -19.81 -3.67
N SER A 633 -40.66 -19.80 -4.57
CA SER A 633 -40.23 -20.98 -5.34
C SER A 633 -38.77 -21.29 -5.02
N TYR A 634 -38.39 -22.56 -5.01
CA TYR A 634 -37.03 -22.99 -4.67
C TYR A 634 -36.47 -23.97 -5.70
N ILE A 635 -35.17 -23.87 -5.97
CA ILE A 635 -34.42 -24.83 -6.77
C ILE A 635 -33.16 -25.27 -6.03
N PHE A 636 -32.85 -26.55 -6.12
CA PHE A 636 -31.67 -27.15 -5.52
C PHE A 636 -31.00 -28.11 -6.49
N ASP A 637 -29.75 -28.47 -6.20
CA ASP A 637 -29.11 -29.54 -6.94
C ASP A 637 -29.81 -30.87 -6.59
N PRO A 638 -30.37 -31.59 -7.58
CA PRO A 638 -31.06 -32.85 -7.33
C PRO A 638 -30.12 -33.98 -6.85
N SER A 639 -28.82 -33.86 -7.07
CA SER A 639 -27.80 -34.84 -6.65
C SER A 639 -27.37 -34.65 -5.19
N GLU A 640 -27.59 -33.48 -4.60
CA GLU A 640 -27.26 -33.18 -3.21
C GLU A 640 -28.50 -33.22 -2.31
N LYS A 641 -28.41 -34.01 -1.22
CA LYS A 641 -29.47 -34.15 -0.21
C LYS A 641 -29.08 -33.63 1.17
N ASP A 642 -27.86 -33.10 1.32
CA ASP A 642 -27.37 -32.56 2.59
C ASP A 642 -28.22 -31.33 3.00
N PRO A 643 -28.72 -31.23 4.24
CA PRO A 643 -29.36 -30.03 4.76
C PRO A 643 -28.55 -28.73 4.59
N LYS A 644 -27.21 -28.81 4.52
CA LYS A 644 -26.32 -27.68 4.26
C LYS A 644 -26.15 -27.34 2.77
N SER A 645 -26.67 -28.16 1.86
CA SER A 645 -26.57 -27.90 0.42
C SER A 645 -27.29 -26.60 0.03
N MET A 646 -26.64 -25.83 -0.84
CA MET A 646 -27.10 -24.53 -1.27
C MET A 646 -28.10 -24.67 -2.43
N GLY A 647 -29.14 -23.84 -2.40
CA GLY A 647 -30.11 -23.65 -3.45
C GLY A 647 -30.35 -22.18 -3.73
N ILE A 648 -31.27 -21.94 -4.65
CA ILE A 648 -31.71 -20.59 -5.03
C ILE A 648 -33.22 -20.51 -4.75
N MET A 649 -33.62 -19.49 -4.02
CA MET A 649 -35.01 -19.11 -3.80
C MET A 649 -35.38 -17.97 -4.74
N ARG A 650 -36.59 -18.01 -5.28
CA ARG A 650 -37.27 -16.91 -5.97
C ARG A 650 -38.48 -16.49 -5.14
N VAL A 651 -38.63 -15.19 -4.91
CA VAL A 651 -39.82 -14.57 -4.32
C VAL A 651 -40.47 -13.68 -5.36
N THR A 652 -41.76 -13.86 -5.61
CA THR A 652 -42.52 -13.00 -6.54
C THR A 652 -43.34 -11.98 -5.77
N ILE A 653 -43.10 -10.69 -5.98
CA ILE A 653 -43.80 -9.60 -5.29
C ILE A 653 -44.80 -8.93 -6.25
N GLY A 654 -46.08 -8.89 -5.85
CA GLY A 654 -47.20 -8.34 -6.62
C GLY A 654 -48.10 -9.45 -7.21
N LYS A 655 -49.38 -9.50 -6.81
CA LYS A 655 -50.36 -10.48 -7.35
C LYS A 655 -50.96 -9.97 -8.66
N PRO A 656 -51.23 -10.85 -9.66
CA PRO A 656 -52.18 -10.54 -10.73
C PRO A 656 -53.62 -10.62 -10.17
N ASN A 657 -54.41 -9.57 -10.37
CA ASN A 657 -55.85 -9.61 -10.08
C ASN A 657 -56.59 -10.50 -11.12
N ASN A 658 -57.71 -11.08 -10.68
CA ASN A 658 -58.58 -12.07 -11.35
C ASN A 658 -58.64 -12.10 -12.90
N PRO A 659 -58.82 -13.29 -13.52
CA PRO A 659 -58.90 -13.47 -14.98
C PRO A 659 -60.30 -13.19 -15.60
N GLN A 660 -61.08 -12.25 -15.05
CA GLN A 660 -62.37 -11.86 -15.63
C GLN A 660 -62.59 -10.35 -15.46
N GLN A 661 -62.04 -9.55 -16.39
CA GLN A 661 -62.58 -8.23 -16.70
C GLN A 661 -62.09 -7.79 -18.09
N GLU A 662 -63.05 -7.42 -18.93
CA GLU A 662 -62.86 -6.93 -20.31
C GLU A 662 -62.13 -5.59 -20.33
N PHE A 663 -61.40 -5.37 -21.42
CA PHE A 663 -60.55 -4.23 -21.72
C PHE A 663 -61.25 -2.87 -21.57
N ASP A 664 -60.60 -1.94 -20.85
CA ASP A 664 -60.77 -0.52 -21.08
C ASP A 664 -59.42 0.22 -21.08
N VAL A 665 -59.20 1.03 -22.11
CA VAL A 665 -57.89 1.61 -22.47
C VAL A 665 -57.79 3.01 -21.88
N THR A 666 -57.18 3.16 -20.70
CA THR A 666 -56.59 4.43 -20.25
C THR A 666 -55.39 4.20 -19.33
N HIS A 667 -54.36 5.03 -19.48
CA HIS A 667 -53.04 4.97 -18.84
C HIS A 667 -53.06 4.70 -17.32
N GLN A 668 -52.75 3.47 -16.92
CA GLN A 668 -52.16 3.15 -15.62
C GLN A 668 -51.05 2.10 -15.82
N SER A 669 -49.86 2.38 -15.28
CA SER A 669 -48.73 1.44 -15.28
C SER A 669 -49.08 0.20 -14.47
N GLU A 670 -49.42 -0.90 -15.14
CA GLU A 670 -49.58 -2.20 -14.49
C GLU A 670 -48.27 -2.60 -13.79
N LYS A 671 -48.32 -2.80 -12.47
CA LYS A 671 -47.19 -3.32 -11.70
C LYS A 671 -46.96 -4.78 -12.09
N LEU A 672 -46.06 -5.02 -13.03
CA LEU A 672 -45.58 -6.36 -13.36
C LEU A 672 -45.02 -7.03 -12.09
N PRO A 673 -45.33 -8.31 -11.85
CA PRO A 673 -44.81 -9.05 -10.71
C PRO A 673 -43.28 -9.04 -10.75
N LEU A 674 -42.64 -8.64 -9.65
CA LEU A 674 -41.19 -8.50 -9.56
C LEU A 674 -40.58 -9.77 -8.96
N PRO A 675 -39.84 -10.59 -9.72
CA PRO A 675 -39.12 -11.72 -9.17
C PRO A 675 -37.80 -11.26 -8.53
N LEU A 676 -37.63 -11.57 -7.25
CA LEU A 676 -36.38 -11.40 -6.51
C LEU A 676 -35.81 -12.75 -6.11
N TYR A 677 -34.50 -12.83 -5.93
CA TYR A 677 -33.76 -14.05 -5.70
C TYR A 677 -32.87 -13.96 -4.47
N SER A 678 -32.62 -15.07 -3.81
CA SER A 678 -31.60 -15.22 -2.76
C SER A 678 -31.01 -16.61 -2.81
N MET A 679 -29.76 -16.75 -2.38
CA MET A 679 -29.16 -18.05 -2.08
C MET A 679 -29.54 -18.46 -0.65
N LEU A 680 -29.78 -19.75 -0.43
CA LEU A 680 -30.11 -20.31 0.88
C LEU A 680 -29.75 -21.78 0.96
N THR A 681 -29.63 -22.32 2.16
CA THR A 681 -29.48 -23.77 2.39
C THR A 681 -30.83 -24.48 2.44
N ARG A 682 -30.85 -25.80 2.22
CA ARG A 682 -32.06 -26.63 2.43
C ARG A 682 -32.59 -26.54 3.86
N ALA A 683 -31.72 -26.45 4.86
CA ALA A 683 -32.12 -26.27 6.25
C ALA A 683 -32.85 -24.93 6.48
N GLN A 684 -32.38 -23.84 5.84
CA GLN A 684 -33.06 -22.55 5.88
C GLN A 684 -34.42 -22.58 5.15
N GLU A 685 -34.52 -23.31 4.04
CA GLU A 685 -35.80 -23.53 3.35
C GLU A 685 -36.83 -24.22 4.25
N GLN A 686 -36.44 -25.31 4.93
CA GLN A 686 -37.31 -25.99 5.89
C GLN A 686 -37.74 -25.09 7.05
N GLN A 687 -36.84 -24.23 7.54
CA GLN A 687 -37.18 -23.22 8.55
C GLN A 687 -38.24 -22.24 8.02
N ILE A 688 -38.08 -21.74 6.79
CA ILE A 688 -39.05 -20.83 6.15
C ILE A 688 -40.41 -21.54 5.93
N GLN A 689 -40.40 -22.83 5.61
CA GLN A 689 -41.60 -23.63 5.43
C GLN A 689 -42.41 -23.76 6.74
N LEU A 690 -41.72 -23.98 7.87
CA LEU A 690 -42.33 -24.14 9.19
C LEU A 690 -42.76 -22.83 9.85
N MET A 691 -42.40 -21.66 9.29
CA MET A 691 -42.84 -20.36 9.81
C MET A 691 -44.36 -20.20 9.64
N ALA A 692 -45.04 -19.89 10.75
CA ALA A 692 -46.46 -19.51 10.74
C ALA A 692 -46.63 -18.04 10.31
N GLY A 693 -47.69 -17.76 9.54
CA GLY A 693 -48.05 -16.40 9.09
C GLY A 693 -48.13 -16.25 7.56
N GLU A 694 -48.67 -15.10 7.12
CA GLU A 694 -48.83 -14.74 5.71
C GLU A 694 -47.48 -14.46 5.02
N ASP A 695 -47.45 -14.46 3.68
CA ASP A 695 -46.21 -14.27 2.90
C ASP A 695 -45.45 -12.97 3.25
N GLU A 696 -46.16 -11.90 3.64
CA GLU A 696 -45.53 -10.66 4.10
C GLU A 696 -44.79 -10.80 5.45
N SER A 697 -45.31 -11.61 6.39
CA SER A 697 -44.62 -11.86 7.66
C SER A 697 -43.38 -12.73 7.45
N LYS A 698 -43.46 -13.70 6.52
CA LYS A 698 -42.32 -14.52 6.10
C LYS A 698 -41.22 -13.67 5.46
N LEU A 699 -41.58 -12.74 4.56
CA LEU A 699 -40.65 -11.81 3.93
C LEU A 699 -39.87 -10.94 4.93
N LYS A 700 -40.55 -10.40 5.94
CA LYS A 700 -39.89 -9.62 7.02
C LYS A 700 -38.93 -10.48 7.85
N SER A 701 -39.21 -11.76 8.00
CA SER A 701 -38.38 -12.70 8.77
C SER A 701 -37.09 -13.11 8.05
N LEU A 702 -37.10 -13.16 6.71
CA LEU A 702 -35.93 -13.55 5.89
C LEU A 702 -34.68 -12.73 6.22
N HIS A 703 -34.83 -11.41 6.28
CA HIS A 703 -33.71 -10.52 6.55
C HIS A 703 -33.37 -10.49 8.04
N ARG A 704 -34.39 -10.38 8.91
CA ARG A 704 -34.20 -10.15 10.35
C ARG A 704 -33.72 -11.39 11.13
N HIS A 705 -34.17 -12.58 10.75
CA HIS A 705 -33.86 -13.82 11.48
C HIS A 705 -32.93 -14.76 10.72
N LEU A 706 -32.94 -14.74 9.38
CA LEU A 706 -32.11 -15.63 8.55
C LEU A 706 -30.96 -14.91 7.82
N GLY A 707 -30.86 -13.59 7.92
CA GLY A 707 -29.81 -12.78 7.27
C GLY A 707 -29.87 -12.79 5.74
N LEU A 708 -30.96 -13.28 5.13
CA LEU A 708 -31.09 -13.42 3.69
C LEU A 708 -31.42 -12.07 3.04
N LYS A 709 -30.70 -11.73 1.96
CA LYS A 709 -30.93 -10.52 1.15
C LYS A 709 -31.59 -10.90 -0.17
N LEU A 710 -32.71 -10.27 -0.49
CA LEU A 710 -33.40 -10.44 -1.78
C LEU A 710 -32.78 -9.51 -2.83
N MET A 711 -32.48 -10.05 -4.00
CA MET A 711 -31.74 -9.36 -5.06
C MET A 711 -32.41 -9.56 -6.42
N GLY A 712 -32.17 -8.67 -7.39
CA GLY A 712 -32.61 -8.90 -8.77
C GLY A 712 -31.86 -10.07 -9.44
N PRO A 713 -32.29 -10.53 -10.63
CA PRO A 713 -31.65 -11.64 -11.35
C PRO A 713 -30.13 -11.49 -11.52
N SER A 714 -29.65 -10.27 -11.77
CA SER A 714 -28.23 -9.96 -11.93
C SER A 714 -27.46 -9.77 -10.61
N GLY A 715 -28.17 -9.70 -9.48
CA GLY A 715 -27.60 -9.43 -8.16
C GLY A 715 -27.04 -10.65 -7.43
N LEU A 716 -27.26 -11.87 -7.94
CA LEU A 716 -26.77 -13.12 -7.33
C LEU A 716 -25.24 -13.30 -7.37
N GLY A 717 -24.52 -12.45 -8.11
CA GLY A 717 -23.06 -12.49 -8.21
C GLY A 717 -22.50 -13.75 -8.89
N SER A 718 -21.17 -13.89 -8.89
CA SER A 718 -20.46 -15.01 -9.52
C SER A 718 -20.80 -16.36 -8.89
N LEU A 719 -20.92 -16.41 -7.56
CA LEU A 719 -21.27 -17.62 -6.79
C LEU A 719 -22.68 -18.13 -7.11
N GLY A 720 -23.67 -17.24 -7.17
CA GLY A 720 -25.05 -17.61 -7.48
C GLY A 720 -25.24 -18.02 -8.95
N ASN A 721 -24.52 -17.37 -9.87
CA ASN A 721 -24.49 -17.75 -11.28
C ASN A 721 -23.86 -19.14 -11.49
N SER A 722 -22.76 -19.43 -10.79
CA SER A 722 -22.12 -20.75 -10.79
C SER A 722 -23.06 -21.83 -10.22
N LEU A 723 -23.75 -21.53 -9.11
CA LEU A 723 -24.75 -22.43 -8.52
C LEU A 723 -25.92 -22.71 -9.49
N ALA A 724 -26.46 -21.70 -10.15
CA ALA A 724 -27.53 -21.87 -11.15
C ALA A 724 -27.06 -22.76 -12.32
N GLY A 725 -25.82 -22.56 -12.79
CA GLY A 725 -25.19 -23.41 -13.81
C GLY A 725 -25.07 -24.87 -13.38
N ARG A 726 -24.61 -25.13 -12.15
CA ARG A 726 -24.53 -26.49 -11.59
C ARG A 726 -25.90 -27.16 -11.50
N ILE A 727 -26.89 -26.48 -10.94
CA ILE A 727 -28.27 -27.00 -10.83
C ILE A 727 -28.85 -27.33 -12.22
N ALA A 728 -28.65 -26.45 -13.20
CA ALA A 728 -29.12 -26.68 -14.57
C ALA A 728 -28.47 -27.92 -15.20
N ASN A 729 -27.17 -28.12 -15.02
CA ASN A 729 -26.45 -29.27 -15.53
C ASN A 729 -26.88 -30.57 -14.84
N ALA A 730 -27.05 -30.56 -13.51
CA ALA A 730 -27.53 -31.70 -12.74
C ALA A 730 -28.95 -32.12 -13.16
N ARG A 731 -29.85 -31.16 -13.44
CA ARG A 731 -31.19 -31.42 -13.97
C ARG A 731 -31.18 -32.01 -15.39
N ARG A 732 -30.29 -31.54 -16.27
CA ARG A 732 -30.09 -32.13 -17.62
C ARG A 732 -29.56 -33.57 -17.55
N GLY A 733 -28.69 -33.87 -16.58
CA GLY A 733 -28.14 -35.21 -16.36
C GLY A 733 -29.19 -36.27 -16.01
N ARG A 734 -30.23 -35.91 -15.22
CA ARG A 734 -31.35 -36.82 -14.89
C ARG A 734 -32.29 -37.10 -16.07
N GLY A 735 -32.42 -36.18 -17.02
CA GLY A 735 -33.26 -36.36 -18.21
C GLY A 735 -32.77 -37.47 -19.16
N ARG A 736 -31.49 -37.86 -19.09
CA ARG A 736 -30.90 -38.91 -19.94
C ARG A 736 -31.13 -40.35 -19.44
N TYR A 737 -31.67 -40.56 -18.23
CA TYR A 737 -31.83 -41.89 -17.62
C TYR A 737 -33.30 -42.34 -17.42
N ARG A 738 -34.27 -41.67 -18.05
CA ARG A 738 -35.67 -42.12 -18.09
C ARG A 738 -36.17 -42.28 -19.53
N GLN A 739 -35.80 -43.39 -20.15
CA GLN A 739 -36.64 -44.08 -21.14
C GLN A 739 -36.50 -45.60 -20.93
N PRO A 740 -37.51 -46.30 -20.36
CA PRO A 740 -37.73 -47.69 -20.68
C PRO A 740 -38.37 -47.76 -22.08
N LYS A 741 -37.75 -48.50 -22.99
CA LYS A 741 -38.37 -48.90 -24.26
C LYS A 741 -39.60 -49.76 -23.93
N ALA A 742 -40.73 -49.42 -24.55
CA ALA A 742 -41.84 -50.35 -24.70
C ALA A 742 -41.41 -51.49 -25.63
N VAL A 743 -41.39 -52.72 -25.11
CA VAL A 743 -42.17 -53.90 -25.56
C VAL A 743 -42.27 -54.83 -24.35
#